data_AF-A0AAV2AZ63-F1
#
_entry.id   AF-A0AAV2AZ63-F1
#
_cell.length_a   1.000
_cell.length_b   1.000
_cell.length_c   1.000
_cell.angle_alpha   90.00
_cell.angle_beta   90.00
_cell.angle_gamma   90.00
#
_symmetry.space_group_name_H-M   'P 1'
#
loop_
_entity.id
_entity.type
_entity.pdbx_description
1 polymer ?
#
loop_
_entity_poly.entity_id
_entity_poly.type
_entity_poly.pdbx_seq_one_letter_code
_entity_poly.pdbx_strand_id
1 'polypeptide(L)'
;MLKLTFLLLLFFVNSLHCGFGSGQQPDDGVHLPDTSEKGFEVEEKISKLKLLFPEIHEEIVKWNLLNGGKITQLKELNKLFKDLTGKHLSRAEDSSKGKFKLLKENQGDFAAADLHSFLKTFEKLVPFLKEKKLDFETILRTLHRNKRSDSDDDSKNPSIESGKSNDFPTSTNGDWYPSYHLSPPKGWMNDPNGLIEFEGYYHAFYQHNPSEAVWGDMHWGHARSKNLIEWEHLPEALAPSIDEDKDGCFSGSAVDDKGTLTLIYTGNIFLENDQLHQVTCLATSNDTINFEKLGKVMDPPEGVQHFRDPKAWRADNRWYVVMGTRDGDHGEAHLYQSDDLREWEFVQVLARAAGEQGYMWECPDFFPLGDKHLLVLSPQGMPKIGYQYRNLYQSGYFIGKWNPGKDFQIEQDFMEMDNGHDFYAPQTFFTSDGRRIVIGWMDMWESPFPESVYGWSGMFSLPRQLTFAKDGTFLIEPVKEIEDFRGKKEHLDRTVLTKSFLKLHDDAKAMEVIMTWDLKSSDAETYGLRLGDANHTDGGLYLYVDTQARRLTLDRRYLKHSLSGYRSIPLSDDDTVSLRVFLDHSSVEVFVDGGKKCMSSRIYPEKNERQLSVFANNGQAVLENCSWWPIQVNSVD
;
A
#
# COMPACT_ATOMS: atom_id res chain seq x y z
N MET A 1 -11.33 -5.72 23.61
CA MET A 1 -12.46 -5.72 24.58
C MET A 1 -13.62 -4.82 24.15
N LEU A 2 -13.41 -3.53 23.81
CA LEU A 2 -14.51 -2.64 23.36
C LEU A 2 -15.37 -3.21 22.20
N LYS A 3 -14.74 -3.86 21.21
CA LYS A 3 -15.44 -4.48 20.06
C LYS A 3 -16.32 -5.70 20.45
N LEU A 4 -15.97 -6.41 21.52
CA LEU A 4 -16.78 -7.52 22.06
C LEU A 4 -17.94 -7.01 22.91
N THR A 5 -17.71 -5.91 23.66
CA THR A 5 -18.75 -5.16 24.37
C THR A 5 -19.80 -4.59 23.41
N PHE A 6 -19.37 -4.13 22.23
CA PHE A 6 -20.24 -3.65 21.14
C PHE A 6 -21.19 -4.74 20.61
N LEU A 7 -20.66 -5.93 20.29
CA LEU A 7 -21.46 -7.07 19.80
C LEU A 7 -22.46 -7.62 20.84
N LEU A 8 -22.10 -7.59 22.12
CA LEU A 8 -22.97 -8.07 23.21
C LEU A 8 -24.07 -7.06 23.58
N LEU A 9 -23.80 -5.75 23.48
CA LEU A 9 -24.85 -4.71 23.59
C LEU A 9 -25.87 -4.83 22.45
N LEU A 10 -25.41 -5.09 21.23
CA LEU A 10 -26.25 -5.35 20.06
C LEU A 10 -27.16 -6.59 20.24
N PHE A 11 -26.66 -7.64 20.90
CA PHE A 11 -27.44 -8.83 21.24
C PHE A 11 -28.52 -8.54 22.30
N PHE A 12 -28.19 -7.71 23.30
CA PHE A 12 -29.09 -7.34 24.41
C PHE A 12 -30.24 -6.43 23.93
N VAL A 13 -29.96 -5.47 23.05
CA VAL A 13 -30.98 -4.58 22.44
C VAL A 13 -31.96 -5.37 21.57
N ASN A 14 -31.51 -6.44 20.89
CA ASN A 14 -32.38 -7.33 20.12
C ASN A 14 -33.30 -8.17 21.02
N SER A 15 -32.81 -8.67 22.16
CA SER A 15 -33.63 -9.47 23.09
C SER A 15 -34.73 -8.68 23.79
N LEU A 16 -34.56 -7.36 23.96
CA LEU A 16 -35.57 -6.47 24.54
C LEU A 16 -36.77 -6.20 23.59
N HIS A 17 -36.63 -6.45 22.28
CA HIS A 17 -37.70 -6.21 21.30
C HIS A 17 -38.49 -7.46 20.90
N CYS A 18 -37.98 -8.66 21.17
CA CYS A 18 -38.75 -9.90 20.97
C CYS A 18 -39.87 -10.11 22.01
N GLY A 19 -39.95 -9.28 23.05
CA GLY A 19 -40.94 -9.38 24.13
C GLY A 19 -42.30 -8.71 23.87
N PHE A 20 -42.48 -8.00 22.75
CA PHE A 20 -43.76 -7.34 22.44
C PHE A 20 -44.24 -7.70 21.03
N GLY A 21 -45.02 -8.78 20.92
CA GLY A 21 -45.69 -9.09 19.66
C GLY A 21 -46.39 -10.44 19.60
N SER A 22 -47.49 -10.63 20.34
CA SER A 22 -48.59 -11.48 19.86
C SER A 22 -49.89 -11.15 20.59
N GLY A 23 -50.86 -10.56 19.89
CA GLY A 23 -52.23 -10.47 20.40
C GLY A 23 -53.09 -9.38 19.76
N GLN A 24 -53.95 -9.80 18.82
CA GLN A 24 -55.24 -9.20 18.45
C GLN A 24 -55.29 -7.84 17.72
N GLN A 25 -55.83 -7.89 16.49
CA GLN A 25 -56.71 -6.83 15.95
C GLN A 25 -58.06 -6.88 16.70
N PRO A 26 -58.75 -5.74 16.94
CA PRO A 26 -59.70 -5.24 15.94
C PRO A 26 -59.92 -3.71 15.86
N ASP A 27 -60.46 -3.30 14.70
CA ASP A 27 -61.43 -2.24 14.35
C ASP A 27 -61.40 -0.80 14.89
N ASP A 28 -61.60 0.09 13.90
CA ASP A 28 -62.32 1.37 13.87
C ASP A 28 -62.08 2.44 14.95
N GLY A 29 -61.47 3.54 14.48
CA GLY A 29 -61.73 4.91 14.91
C GLY A 29 -61.30 5.27 16.33
N VAL A 30 -60.20 6.03 16.45
CA VAL A 30 -59.98 7.18 17.35
C VAL A 30 -58.52 7.65 17.22
N HIS A 31 -58.34 8.97 17.32
CA HIS A 31 -57.11 9.76 17.18
C HIS A 31 -55.80 9.13 17.71
N LEU A 32 -54.75 9.21 16.87
CA LEU A 32 -53.35 9.08 17.30
C LEU A 32 -52.98 10.24 18.23
N PRO A 33 -52.42 10.01 19.44
CA PRO A 33 -51.74 11.04 20.20
C PRO A 33 -50.30 11.26 19.70
N ASP A 34 -49.83 12.44 20.06
CA ASP A 34 -48.66 13.17 19.59
C ASP A 34 -47.32 12.39 19.58
N THR A 35 -46.50 12.64 18.55
CA THR A 35 -45.20 11.97 18.30
C THR A 35 -44.02 12.67 18.99
N SER A 36 -44.30 13.71 19.78
CA SER A 36 -43.28 14.58 20.38
C SER A 36 -42.61 14.01 21.63
N GLU A 37 -43.30 13.22 22.45
CA GLU A 37 -42.70 12.66 23.69
C GLU A 37 -41.75 11.46 23.43
N LYS A 38 -41.95 10.69 22.36
CA LYS A 38 -41.06 9.57 22.01
C LYS A 38 -39.76 10.01 21.31
N GLY A 39 -39.75 11.20 20.70
CA GLY A 39 -38.54 11.77 20.10
C GLY A 39 -37.54 12.24 21.17
N PHE A 40 -38.05 12.83 22.26
CA PHE A 40 -37.22 13.36 23.34
C PHE A 40 -36.46 12.26 24.12
N GLU A 41 -37.09 11.11 24.35
CA GLU A 41 -36.46 10.01 25.11
C GLU A 41 -35.35 9.29 24.33
N VAL A 42 -35.42 9.32 22.99
CA VAL A 42 -34.41 8.75 22.09
C VAL A 42 -33.24 9.71 21.93
N GLU A 43 -33.49 11.02 21.80
CA GLU A 43 -32.43 12.03 21.75
C GLU A 43 -31.64 12.15 23.05
N GLU A 44 -32.29 11.95 24.21
CA GLU A 44 -31.61 11.93 25.51
C GLU A 44 -30.72 10.68 25.68
N LYS A 45 -31.18 9.50 25.22
CA LYS A 45 -30.40 8.25 25.24
C LYS A 45 -29.24 8.27 24.24
N ILE A 46 -29.44 8.84 23.06
CA ILE A 46 -28.37 9.07 22.07
C ILE A 46 -27.36 10.11 22.57
N SER A 47 -27.81 11.17 23.24
CA SER A 47 -26.90 12.17 23.83
C SER A 47 -26.05 11.60 24.98
N LYS A 48 -26.61 10.70 25.80
CA LYS A 48 -25.85 9.97 26.83
C LYS A 48 -24.85 8.98 26.23
N LEU A 49 -25.19 8.30 25.11
CA LEU A 49 -24.26 7.44 24.37
C LEU A 49 -23.14 8.22 23.67
N LYS A 50 -23.45 9.40 23.12
CA LYS A 50 -22.47 10.34 22.52
C LYS A 50 -21.43 10.82 23.52
N LEU A 51 -21.81 10.97 24.79
CA LEU A 51 -20.91 11.35 25.89
C LEU A 51 -20.05 10.19 26.40
N LEU A 52 -20.51 8.95 26.23
CA LEU A 52 -19.81 7.76 26.72
C LEU A 52 -18.86 7.14 25.69
N PHE A 53 -19.15 7.25 24.37
CA PHE A 53 -18.36 6.60 23.32
C PHE A 53 -18.32 7.42 22.00
N PRO A 54 -17.43 8.42 21.89
CA PRO A 54 -17.32 9.31 20.73
C PRO A 54 -16.98 8.57 19.41
N GLU A 55 -16.24 7.46 19.52
CA GLU A 55 -15.75 6.63 18.41
C GLU A 55 -16.86 5.90 17.63
N ILE A 56 -18.05 5.75 18.23
CA ILE A 56 -19.21 5.11 17.59
C ILE A 56 -19.84 6.00 16.51
N HIS A 57 -19.70 7.33 16.66
CA HIS A 57 -20.24 8.29 15.70
C HIS A 57 -19.51 8.22 14.36
N GLU A 58 -18.19 8.02 14.37
CA GLU A 58 -17.39 7.94 13.14
C GLU A 58 -17.70 6.70 12.30
N GLU A 59 -17.98 5.56 12.93
CA GLU A 59 -18.26 4.31 12.21
C GLU A 59 -19.67 4.29 11.58
N ILE A 60 -20.66 4.91 12.23
CA ILE A 60 -22.00 5.09 11.64
C ILE A 60 -21.94 6.08 10.47
N VAL A 61 -21.14 7.14 10.60
CA VAL A 61 -20.91 8.12 9.53
C VAL A 61 -20.16 7.49 8.36
N LYS A 62 -19.12 6.69 8.61
CA LYS A 62 -18.39 5.92 7.58
C LYS A 62 -19.29 4.96 6.82
N TRP A 63 -20.14 4.19 7.50
CA TRP A 63 -21.05 3.25 6.84
C TRP A 63 -22.08 3.95 5.95
N ASN A 64 -22.61 5.09 6.41
CA ASN A 64 -23.60 5.88 5.67
C ASN A 64 -22.98 6.57 4.43
N LEU A 65 -21.70 6.95 4.52
CA LEU A 65 -20.90 7.48 3.40
C LEU A 65 -20.57 6.40 2.37
N LEU A 66 -20.21 5.18 2.81
CA LEU A 66 -19.88 4.05 1.92
C LEU A 66 -21.08 3.54 1.10
N ASN A 67 -22.31 3.88 1.49
CA ASN A 67 -23.54 3.40 0.83
C ASN A 67 -24.42 4.53 0.24
N GLY A 68 -23.82 5.68 -0.08
CA GLY A 68 -24.48 6.74 -0.86
C GLY A 68 -25.60 7.49 -0.12
N GLY A 69 -25.53 7.60 1.21
CA GLY A 69 -26.41 8.46 2.01
C GLY A 69 -27.87 8.00 2.15
N LYS A 70 -28.18 6.74 1.88
CA LYS A 70 -29.56 6.19 1.97
C LYS A 70 -29.86 5.52 3.32
N ILE A 71 -29.64 6.20 4.44
CA ILE A 71 -30.43 5.93 5.65
C ILE A 71 -31.31 7.14 5.91
N THR A 72 -32.51 7.14 5.33
CA THR A 72 -33.53 8.14 5.67
C THR A 72 -34.61 7.59 6.60
N GLN A 73 -34.68 6.26 6.83
CA GLN A 73 -35.72 5.64 7.65
C GLN A 73 -35.30 4.35 8.37
N LEU A 74 -35.78 4.16 9.60
CA LEU A 74 -35.56 2.98 10.47
C LEU A 74 -35.87 1.62 9.82
N LYS A 75 -36.75 1.59 8.81
CA LYS A 75 -37.13 0.38 8.09
C LYS A 75 -36.02 -0.16 7.18
N GLU A 76 -35.17 0.69 6.62
CA GLU A 76 -34.04 0.25 5.77
C GLU A 76 -32.90 -0.32 6.61
N LEU A 77 -32.65 0.26 7.80
CA LEU A 77 -31.72 -0.29 8.78
C LEU A 77 -32.15 -1.69 9.24
N ASN A 78 -33.44 -1.89 9.51
CA ASN A 78 -34.01 -3.19 9.89
C ASN A 78 -33.96 -4.24 8.77
N LYS A 79 -34.01 -3.83 7.50
CA LYS A 79 -33.87 -4.73 6.35
C LYS A 79 -32.42 -5.21 6.20
N LEU A 80 -31.44 -4.30 6.35
CA LEU A 80 -30.02 -4.62 6.40
C LEU A 80 -29.71 -5.63 7.52
N PHE A 81 -30.27 -5.41 8.72
CA PHE A 81 -30.10 -6.33 9.85
C PHE A 81 -30.74 -7.72 9.61
N LYS A 82 -31.87 -7.79 8.90
CA LYS A 82 -32.49 -9.07 8.49
C LYS A 82 -31.71 -9.82 7.43
N ASP A 83 -31.12 -9.13 6.47
CA ASP A 83 -30.33 -9.76 5.40
C ASP A 83 -28.99 -10.30 5.93
N LEU A 84 -28.39 -9.61 6.91
CA LEU A 84 -27.18 -10.05 7.63
C LEU A 84 -27.43 -11.25 8.56
N THR A 85 -28.63 -11.37 9.14
CA THR A 85 -28.96 -12.47 10.07
C THR A 85 -29.59 -13.68 9.34
N GLY A 86 -30.35 -13.45 8.27
CA GLY A 86 -31.06 -14.51 7.52
C GLY A 86 -30.16 -15.41 6.69
N LYS A 87 -28.98 -14.95 6.24
CA LYS A 87 -28.03 -15.77 5.47
C LYS A 87 -27.08 -16.63 6.33
N HIS A 88 -26.97 -16.37 7.63
CA HIS A 88 -25.98 -17.02 8.50
C HIS A 88 -26.56 -18.02 9.50
N LEU A 89 -27.89 -18.18 9.59
CA LEU A 89 -28.54 -19.07 10.55
C LEU A 89 -28.98 -20.43 9.98
N SER A 90 -28.89 -20.68 8.66
CA SER A 90 -29.33 -21.95 8.06
C SER A 90 -28.23 -23.01 7.86
N ARG A 91 -27.00 -22.77 8.33
CA ARG A 91 -25.87 -23.71 8.13
C ARG A 91 -25.07 -24.06 9.39
N ALA A 92 -25.58 -23.75 10.59
CA ALA A 92 -24.91 -24.03 11.86
C ALA A 92 -25.46 -25.25 12.63
N GLU A 93 -26.10 -26.22 11.97
CA GLU A 93 -26.67 -27.39 12.64
C GLU A 93 -25.80 -28.65 12.68
N ASP A 94 -24.65 -28.72 12.00
CA ASP A 94 -23.80 -29.92 12.09
C ASP A 94 -22.31 -29.58 12.19
N SER A 95 -21.84 -29.38 13.41
CA SER A 95 -20.59 -29.99 13.91
C SER A 95 -20.31 -29.52 15.33
N SER A 96 -19.86 -30.46 16.17
CA SER A 96 -19.46 -30.29 17.57
C SER A 96 -20.58 -30.31 18.64
N LYS A 97 -21.42 -31.36 18.60
CA LYS A 97 -22.13 -31.86 19.79
C LYS A 97 -21.11 -32.25 20.88
N GLY A 98 -20.82 -31.33 21.80
CA GLY A 98 -19.99 -31.60 22.98
C GLY A 98 -19.59 -30.38 23.80
N LYS A 99 -19.49 -29.19 23.20
CA LYS A 99 -18.98 -27.99 23.89
C LYS A 99 -20.05 -27.02 24.43
N PHE A 100 -21.34 -27.32 24.28
CA PHE A 100 -22.44 -26.44 24.73
C PHE A 100 -23.39 -27.09 25.74
N LYS A 101 -22.92 -28.05 26.56
CA LYS A 101 -23.75 -28.65 27.61
C LYS A 101 -24.11 -27.67 28.75
N LEU A 102 -23.34 -26.61 28.94
CA LEU A 102 -23.57 -25.60 29.99
C LEU A 102 -24.70 -24.60 29.68
N LEU A 103 -25.18 -24.52 28.44
CA LEU A 103 -26.24 -23.57 28.06
C LEU A 103 -27.63 -24.20 28.01
N LYS A 104 -27.74 -25.53 28.11
CA LYS A 104 -29.03 -26.23 28.12
C LYS A 104 -29.60 -26.47 29.53
N GLU A 105 -28.76 -26.53 30.55
CA GLU A 105 -29.21 -26.77 31.94
C GLU A 105 -29.79 -25.53 32.63
N ASN A 106 -29.68 -24.34 32.01
CA ASN A 106 -30.25 -23.08 32.53
C ASN A 106 -31.28 -22.44 31.61
N GLN A 107 -31.93 -23.20 30.71
CA GLN A 107 -32.99 -22.64 29.85
C GLN A 107 -34.26 -22.23 30.61
N GLY A 108 -34.39 -22.59 31.90
CA GLY A 108 -35.58 -22.29 32.70
C GLY A 108 -35.66 -20.88 33.31
N ASP A 109 -34.54 -20.17 33.50
CA ASP A 109 -34.50 -18.95 34.34
C ASP A 109 -34.05 -17.67 33.62
N PHE A 110 -33.94 -17.68 32.28
CA PHE A 110 -33.61 -16.45 31.52
C PHE A 110 -34.82 -15.62 31.09
N ALA A 111 -36.03 -16.02 31.47
CA ALA A 111 -37.21 -15.18 31.36
C ALA A 111 -37.35 -14.34 32.64
N ALA A 112 -36.87 -13.10 32.58
CA ALA A 112 -36.83 -12.09 33.64
C ALA A 112 -35.66 -12.20 34.63
N ALA A 113 -34.48 -11.75 34.20
CA ALA A 113 -33.37 -11.43 35.11
C ALA A 113 -32.93 -9.97 34.92
N ASP A 114 -32.98 -9.22 36.01
CA ASP A 114 -32.54 -7.82 36.14
C ASP A 114 -31.07 -7.66 35.73
N LEU A 115 -30.78 -6.55 35.05
CA LEU A 115 -29.49 -6.08 34.52
C LEU A 115 -28.33 -6.25 35.53
N HIS A 116 -28.64 -6.17 36.83
CA HIS A 116 -27.67 -6.34 37.91
C HIS A 116 -27.08 -7.76 38.03
N SER A 117 -27.84 -8.82 37.70
CA SER A 117 -27.37 -10.22 37.78
C SER A 117 -26.47 -10.61 36.59
N PHE A 118 -26.78 -10.05 35.42
CA PHE A 118 -25.99 -10.20 34.20
C PHE A 118 -24.59 -9.57 34.36
N LEU A 119 -24.52 -8.34 34.90
CA LEU A 119 -23.27 -7.64 35.14
C LEU A 119 -22.37 -8.36 36.17
N LYS A 120 -22.95 -8.92 37.24
CA LYS A 120 -22.21 -9.72 38.25
C LYS A 120 -21.63 -11.02 37.70
N THR A 121 -22.27 -11.62 36.70
CA THR A 121 -21.78 -12.83 36.03
C THR A 121 -20.69 -12.48 35.01
N PHE A 122 -20.83 -11.32 34.35
CA PHE A 122 -19.85 -10.81 33.40
C PHE A 122 -18.53 -10.39 34.06
N GLU A 123 -18.57 -9.78 35.25
CA GLU A 123 -17.37 -9.48 36.05
C GLU A 123 -16.56 -10.74 36.41
N LYS A 124 -17.20 -11.91 36.50
CA LYS A 124 -16.53 -13.19 36.75
C LYS A 124 -15.92 -13.83 35.50
N LEU A 125 -16.34 -13.41 34.29
CA LEU A 125 -15.86 -13.95 33.01
C LEU A 125 -14.61 -13.23 32.49
N VAL A 126 -14.45 -11.95 32.85
CA VAL A 126 -13.32 -11.10 32.42
C VAL A 126 -11.94 -11.65 32.83
N PRO A 127 -11.75 -12.23 34.04
CA PRO A 127 -10.48 -12.86 34.40
C PRO A 127 -10.14 -14.08 33.52
N PHE A 128 -11.13 -14.91 33.18
CA PHE A 128 -10.96 -16.09 32.32
C PHE A 128 -10.56 -15.72 30.88
N LEU A 129 -11.15 -14.67 30.33
CA LEU A 129 -10.80 -14.16 28.99
C LEU A 129 -9.42 -13.48 28.96
N LYS A 130 -9.02 -12.83 30.07
CA LYS A 130 -7.66 -12.30 30.22
C LYS A 130 -6.60 -13.40 30.34
N GLU A 131 -6.92 -14.49 31.04
CA GLU A 131 -6.00 -15.63 31.23
C GLU A 131 -5.71 -16.40 29.93
N LYS A 132 -6.64 -16.39 28.96
CA LYS A 132 -6.54 -17.16 27.71
C LYS A 132 -5.98 -16.42 26.48
N LYS A 133 -5.62 -15.14 26.60
CA LYS A 133 -4.99 -14.31 25.53
C LYS A 133 -5.57 -14.50 24.11
N LEU A 134 -6.89 -14.65 23.97
CA LEU A 134 -7.52 -14.78 22.65
C LEU A 134 -7.76 -13.39 22.07
N ASP A 135 -7.06 -13.06 20.97
CA ASP A 135 -7.32 -11.86 20.18
C ASP A 135 -8.41 -12.10 19.12
N PHE A 136 -8.88 -10.99 18.56
CA PHE A 136 -9.97 -10.95 17.59
C PHE A 136 -9.57 -11.48 16.21
N GLU A 137 -8.25 -11.49 15.93
CA GLU A 137 -7.67 -11.92 14.66
C GLU A 137 -7.77 -13.44 14.51
N THR A 138 -7.53 -14.17 15.61
CA THR A 138 -7.68 -15.62 15.71
C THR A 138 -9.12 -16.07 15.42
N ILE A 139 -10.12 -15.28 15.85
CA ILE A 139 -11.55 -15.57 15.65
C ILE A 139 -11.95 -15.35 14.18
N LEU A 140 -11.46 -14.29 13.53
CA LEU A 140 -11.72 -14.00 12.11
C LEU A 140 -11.07 -15.03 11.17
N ARG A 141 -9.83 -15.46 11.46
CA ARG A 141 -9.12 -16.48 10.68
C ARG A 141 -9.82 -17.84 10.74
N THR A 142 -10.38 -18.19 11.90
CA THR A 142 -11.17 -19.42 12.07
C THR A 142 -12.48 -19.40 11.28
N LEU A 143 -13.12 -18.23 11.14
CA LEU A 143 -14.36 -18.07 10.37
C LEU A 143 -14.14 -18.08 8.85
N HIS A 144 -12.98 -17.62 8.36
CA HIS A 144 -12.62 -17.70 6.94
C HIS A 144 -12.24 -19.13 6.49
N ARG A 145 -11.66 -19.95 7.39
CA ARG A 145 -11.34 -21.36 7.10
C ARG A 145 -12.54 -22.22 6.70
N ASN A 146 -13.71 -21.95 7.27
CA ASN A 146 -14.92 -22.75 7.01
C ASN A 146 -15.58 -22.48 5.64
N LYS A 147 -15.00 -21.62 4.78
CA LYS A 147 -15.42 -21.47 3.37
C LYS A 147 -14.71 -22.42 2.40
N ARG A 148 -13.59 -23.04 2.79
CA ARG A 148 -12.74 -23.85 1.90
C ARG A 148 -13.06 -25.37 1.89
N SER A 149 -14.10 -25.84 2.58
CA SER A 149 -14.40 -27.28 2.67
C SER A 149 -15.65 -27.77 1.90
N ASP A 150 -16.30 -26.92 1.10
CA ASP A 150 -17.48 -27.31 0.31
C ASP A 150 -17.22 -27.13 -1.19
N SER A 151 -16.32 -27.92 -1.79
CA SER A 151 -16.30 -28.15 -3.24
C SER A 151 -15.52 -29.40 -3.63
N ASP A 152 -16.01 -30.56 -3.21
CA ASP A 152 -15.74 -31.84 -3.86
C ASP A 152 -17.10 -32.51 -4.10
N ASP A 153 -17.61 -32.51 -5.33
CA ASP A 153 -17.91 -33.73 -6.10
C ASP A 153 -18.56 -33.42 -7.48
N ASP A 154 -18.06 -34.18 -8.45
CA ASP A 154 -18.65 -34.67 -9.70
C ASP A 154 -18.85 -33.84 -11.00
N SER A 155 -17.92 -34.09 -11.93
CA SER A 155 -18.07 -34.56 -13.33
C SER A 155 -18.98 -33.82 -14.33
N LYS A 156 -18.33 -33.13 -15.30
CA LYS A 156 -18.36 -33.43 -16.76
C LYS A 156 -17.61 -32.37 -17.58
N ASN A 157 -16.62 -32.84 -18.34
CA ASN A 157 -15.98 -32.09 -19.44
C ASN A 157 -17.03 -31.63 -20.47
N PRO A 158 -16.90 -30.42 -21.03
CA PRO A 158 -16.42 -30.39 -22.41
C PRO A 158 -15.44 -29.24 -22.72
N SER A 159 -14.50 -29.56 -23.61
CA SER A 159 -13.71 -28.69 -24.49
C SER A 159 -14.08 -27.20 -24.53
N ILE A 160 -13.17 -26.33 -24.09
CA ILE A 160 -13.21 -24.89 -24.35
C ILE A 160 -12.35 -24.61 -25.58
N GLU A 161 -13.03 -24.23 -26.67
CA GLU A 161 -12.42 -23.62 -27.84
C GLU A 161 -11.78 -22.29 -27.47
N SER A 162 -10.52 -22.15 -27.88
CA SER A 162 -9.73 -20.92 -27.91
C SER A 162 -10.41 -19.85 -28.76
N GLY A 163 -10.60 -18.66 -28.19
CA GLY A 163 -10.85 -17.45 -28.97
C GLY A 163 -11.93 -16.55 -28.40
N LYS A 164 -11.58 -15.72 -27.42
CA LYS A 164 -12.15 -14.37 -27.27
C LYS A 164 -11.05 -13.42 -26.81
N SER A 165 -10.91 -12.33 -27.55
CA SER A 165 -10.04 -11.21 -27.25
C SER A 165 -10.33 -10.67 -25.85
N ASN A 166 -9.28 -10.49 -25.05
CA ASN A 166 -9.33 -9.65 -23.87
C ASN A 166 -9.29 -8.19 -24.35
N ASP A 167 -10.45 -7.65 -24.76
CA ASP A 167 -10.59 -6.21 -24.95
C ASP A 167 -10.57 -5.56 -23.55
N PHE A 168 -9.45 -4.92 -23.21
CA PHE A 168 -9.33 -4.14 -21.98
C PHE A 168 -10.27 -2.93 -22.07
N PRO A 169 -11.16 -2.69 -21.09
CA PRO A 169 -12.07 -1.56 -21.14
C PRO A 169 -11.31 -0.25 -20.88
N THR A 170 -11.08 0.52 -21.94
CA THR A 170 -10.38 1.83 -21.94
C THR A 170 -11.21 3.01 -21.38
N SER A 171 -12.13 2.82 -20.43
CA SER A 171 -12.88 3.99 -19.89
C SER A 171 -13.47 3.95 -18.47
N THR A 172 -13.02 3.10 -17.53
CA THR A 172 -13.68 2.99 -16.20
C THR A 172 -12.85 3.34 -14.96
N ASN A 173 -11.58 3.72 -15.10
CA ASN A 173 -10.65 3.77 -13.94
C ASN A 173 -10.71 5.03 -13.05
N GLY A 174 -11.76 5.85 -13.18
CA GLY A 174 -11.92 7.07 -12.38
C GLY A 174 -10.93 8.18 -12.74
N ASP A 175 -11.14 9.39 -12.19
CA ASP A 175 -10.33 10.59 -12.51
C ASP A 175 -8.96 10.60 -11.78
N TRP A 176 -8.67 9.58 -10.98
CA TRP A 176 -7.43 9.41 -10.21
C TRP A 176 -6.45 8.40 -10.82
N TYR A 177 -6.82 7.69 -11.89
CA TYR A 177 -5.91 6.77 -12.56
C TYR A 177 -4.70 7.52 -13.12
N PRO A 178 -3.47 7.05 -12.89
CA PRO A 178 -2.27 7.77 -13.31
C PRO A 178 -2.17 7.85 -14.84
N SER A 179 -1.59 8.94 -15.32
CA SER A 179 -1.32 9.11 -16.75
C SER A 179 0.03 8.55 -17.18
N TYR A 180 1.02 8.55 -16.27
CA TYR A 180 2.40 8.19 -16.63
C TYR A 180 3.13 7.34 -15.57
N HIS A 181 2.45 7.00 -14.46
CA HIS A 181 2.90 5.94 -13.56
C HIS A 181 2.25 4.62 -13.94
N LEU A 182 3.00 3.52 -13.87
CA LEU A 182 2.45 2.19 -14.07
C LEU A 182 1.52 1.82 -12.90
N SER A 183 0.30 1.41 -13.23
CA SER A 183 -0.76 1.01 -12.31
C SER A 183 -1.50 -0.17 -12.93
N PRO A 184 -2.10 -1.10 -12.17
CA PRO A 184 -2.80 -2.21 -12.78
C PRO A 184 -4.07 -1.68 -13.48
N PRO A 185 -4.51 -2.27 -14.61
CA PRO A 185 -5.72 -1.81 -15.29
C PRO A 185 -6.98 -2.07 -14.45
N LYS A 186 -6.91 -3.05 -13.55
CA LYS A 186 -7.92 -3.46 -12.57
C LYS A 186 -7.19 -4.17 -11.44
N GLY A 187 -7.74 -4.20 -10.23
CA GLY A 187 -7.25 -5.03 -9.13
C GLY A 187 -6.19 -4.34 -8.29
N TRP A 188 -5.50 -5.09 -7.46
CA TRP A 188 -4.47 -4.58 -6.57
C TRP A 188 -3.09 -4.72 -7.17
N MET A 189 -2.20 -3.75 -6.93
CA MET A 189 -0.76 -3.83 -7.18
C MET A 189 0.01 -3.43 -5.92
N ASN A 190 1.07 -4.20 -5.58
CA ASN A 190 2.11 -3.73 -4.66
C ASN A 190 3.50 -3.81 -5.30
N ASP A 191 4.36 -4.73 -4.88
CA ASP A 191 5.80 -4.66 -5.15
C ASP A 191 6.12 -4.77 -6.66
N PRO A 192 7.07 -3.96 -7.17
CA PRO A 192 7.73 -4.26 -8.44
C PRO A 192 8.49 -5.56 -8.38
N ASN A 193 8.25 -6.40 -9.38
CA ASN A 193 8.84 -7.70 -9.53
C ASN A 193 9.44 -7.85 -10.93
N GLY A 194 10.37 -8.79 -11.07
CA GLY A 194 10.89 -9.18 -12.37
C GLY A 194 11.44 -8.05 -13.25
N LEU A 195 11.87 -6.91 -12.68
CA LEU A 195 12.30 -5.77 -13.47
C LEU A 195 13.54 -6.14 -14.29
N ILE A 196 13.47 -5.98 -15.61
CA ILE A 196 14.56 -6.35 -16.52
C ILE A 196 14.42 -5.64 -17.87
N GLU A 197 15.54 -5.34 -18.52
CA GLU A 197 15.55 -5.09 -19.96
C GLU A 197 15.81 -6.41 -20.69
N PHE A 198 14.85 -6.86 -21.50
CA PHE A 198 14.93 -8.12 -22.23
C PHE A 198 14.37 -7.93 -23.64
N GLU A 199 15.08 -8.45 -24.65
CA GLU A 199 14.69 -8.34 -26.08
C GLU A 199 14.29 -6.91 -26.53
N GLY A 200 14.98 -5.91 -25.98
CA GLY A 200 14.78 -4.49 -26.30
C GLY A 200 13.51 -3.89 -25.70
N TYR A 201 12.90 -4.52 -24.71
CA TYR A 201 11.82 -3.97 -23.89
C TYR A 201 12.24 -3.93 -22.41
N TYR A 202 11.78 -2.90 -21.71
CA TYR A 202 11.76 -2.88 -20.26
C TYR A 202 10.52 -3.62 -19.79
N HIS A 203 10.69 -4.73 -19.08
CA HIS A 203 9.60 -5.48 -18.48
C HIS A 203 9.46 -5.09 -17.01
N ALA A 204 8.22 -4.86 -16.60
CA ALA A 204 7.83 -4.67 -15.21
C ALA A 204 6.76 -5.68 -14.86
N PHE A 205 7.08 -6.58 -13.95
CA PHE A 205 6.11 -7.46 -13.31
C PHE A 205 5.74 -6.85 -11.96
N TYR A 206 4.66 -7.33 -11.37
CA TYR A 206 4.18 -6.76 -10.13
C TYR A 206 3.30 -7.73 -9.34
N GLN A 207 3.42 -7.70 -8.00
CA GLN A 207 2.47 -8.37 -7.12
C GLN A 207 1.06 -7.90 -7.46
N HIS A 208 0.15 -8.83 -7.71
CA HIS A 208 -1.15 -8.53 -8.30
C HIS A 208 -2.29 -9.33 -7.68
N ASN A 209 -3.41 -8.68 -7.34
CA ASN A 209 -4.69 -9.36 -7.18
C ASN A 209 -5.58 -9.00 -8.38
N PRO A 210 -5.81 -9.92 -9.34
CA PRO A 210 -6.61 -9.62 -10.53
C PRO A 210 -8.12 -9.53 -10.26
N SER A 211 -8.56 -10.07 -9.12
CA SER A 211 -9.97 -10.20 -8.76
C SER A 211 -10.49 -8.96 -8.03
N GLU A 212 -9.71 -8.44 -7.08
CA GLU A 212 -10.13 -7.37 -6.18
C GLU A 212 -9.06 -6.28 -6.03
N ALA A 213 -9.49 -5.05 -5.78
CA ALA A 213 -8.61 -3.89 -5.53
C ALA A 213 -8.08 -3.85 -4.07
N VAL A 214 -7.81 -5.01 -3.50
CA VAL A 214 -7.27 -5.22 -2.15
C VAL A 214 -6.21 -6.31 -2.19
N TRP A 215 -5.29 -6.30 -1.23
CA TRP A 215 -4.31 -7.37 -1.11
C TRP A 215 -4.97 -8.73 -0.86
N GLY A 216 -4.58 -9.73 -1.63
CA GLY A 216 -5.04 -11.11 -1.55
C GLY A 216 -4.80 -11.86 -2.86
N ASP A 217 -4.79 -13.20 -2.82
CA ASP A 217 -4.62 -14.06 -4.00
C ASP A 217 -3.49 -13.62 -4.95
N MET A 218 -2.26 -13.61 -4.45
CA MET A 218 -1.12 -12.97 -5.13
C MET A 218 -0.72 -13.69 -6.42
N HIS A 219 -0.84 -12.96 -7.52
CA HIS A 219 -0.38 -13.24 -8.88
C HIS A 219 0.79 -12.30 -9.22
N TRP A 220 1.40 -12.51 -10.39
CA TRP A 220 2.24 -11.49 -11.04
C TRP A 220 1.53 -10.93 -12.26
N GLY A 221 1.17 -9.65 -12.21
CA GLY A 221 0.81 -8.91 -13.42
C GLY A 221 2.05 -8.55 -14.24
N HIS A 222 1.86 -8.16 -15.49
CA HIS A 222 2.96 -7.90 -16.42
C HIS A 222 2.66 -6.70 -17.32
N ALA A 223 3.64 -5.81 -17.45
CA ALA A 223 3.66 -4.77 -18.46
C ALA A 223 5.06 -4.66 -19.07
N ARG A 224 5.13 -4.09 -20.28
CA ARG A 224 6.41 -3.76 -20.92
C ARG A 224 6.40 -2.37 -21.52
N SER A 225 7.58 -1.78 -21.67
CA SER A 225 7.76 -0.46 -22.24
C SER A 225 9.00 -0.39 -23.13
N LYS A 226 8.99 0.52 -24.11
CA LYS A 226 10.18 0.90 -24.89
C LYS A 226 10.92 2.10 -24.30
N ASN A 227 10.28 2.87 -23.42
CA ASN A 227 10.77 4.17 -22.95
C ASN A 227 10.57 4.40 -21.45
N LEU A 228 10.17 3.37 -20.68
CA LEU A 228 9.91 3.41 -19.24
C LEU A 228 8.70 4.24 -18.80
N ILE A 229 7.99 4.88 -19.74
CA ILE A 229 6.85 5.77 -19.44
C ILE A 229 5.55 5.23 -20.05
N GLU A 230 5.57 4.86 -21.33
CA GLU A 230 4.43 4.25 -22.01
C GLU A 230 4.47 2.74 -21.81
N TRP A 231 3.50 2.20 -21.07
CA TRP A 231 3.44 0.78 -20.71
C TRP A 231 2.32 0.07 -21.47
N GLU A 232 2.67 -1.04 -22.11
CA GLU A 232 1.74 -2.02 -22.69
C GLU A 232 1.49 -3.11 -21.64
N HIS A 233 0.24 -3.27 -21.22
CA HIS A 233 -0.14 -4.38 -20.33
C HIS A 233 -0.17 -5.70 -21.11
N LEU A 234 0.44 -6.72 -20.52
CA LEU A 234 0.47 -8.08 -21.04
C LEU A 234 -0.42 -8.98 -20.18
N PRO A 235 -0.72 -10.21 -20.63
CA PRO A 235 -1.36 -11.21 -19.78
C PRO A 235 -0.61 -11.41 -18.46
N GLU A 236 -1.33 -11.83 -17.43
CA GLU A 236 -0.74 -12.20 -16.14
C GLU A 236 0.36 -13.25 -16.34
N ALA A 237 1.52 -13.00 -15.73
CA ALA A 237 2.69 -13.85 -15.90
C ALA A 237 2.62 -15.09 -14.99
N LEU A 238 2.20 -14.93 -13.73
CA LEU A 238 2.12 -16.00 -12.76
C LEU A 238 0.78 -15.96 -12.01
N ALA A 239 0.15 -17.12 -11.88
CA ALA A 239 -1.02 -17.37 -11.03
C ALA A 239 -0.72 -18.54 -10.10
N PRO A 240 -1.18 -18.57 -8.84
CA PRO A 240 -1.08 -19.76 -7.97
C PRO A 240 -1.60 -21.02 -8.67
N SER A 241 -0.75 -22.04 -8.84
CA SER A 241 -1.12 -23.21 -9.65
C SER A 241 -0.36 -24.49 -9.34
N ILE A 242 0.65 -24.44 -8.48
CA ILE A 242 1.40 -25.59 -8.00
C ILE A 242 1.38 -25.63 -6.47
N ASP A 243 1.71 -26.78 -5.88
CA ASP A 243 1.64 -26.96 -4.42
C ASP A 243 2.52 -25.95 -3.66
N GLU A 244 3.65 -25.58 -4.27
CA GLU A 244 4.66 -24.67 -3.73
C GLU A 244 4.22 -23.21 -3.66
N ASP A 245 3.20 -22.80 -4.43
CA ASP A 245 2.70 -21.41 -4.47
C ASP A 245 1.19 -21.29 -4.38
N LYS A 246 0.51 -22.35 -3.91
CA LYS A 246 -0.95 -22.44 -3.83
C LYS A 246 -1.64 -21.32 -3.04
N ASP A 247 -0.93 -20.62 -2.15
CA ASP A 247 -1.46 -19.49 -1.39
C ASP A 247 -0.84 -18.13 -1.81
N GLY A 248 -0.06 -18.11 -2.89
CA GLY A 248 0.43 -16.87 -3.52
C GLY A 248 1.79 -17.01 -4.21
N CYS A 249 1.91 -16.38 -5.39
CA CYS A 249 3.18 -16.09 -6.06
C CYS A 249 3.73 -14.76 -5.54
N PHE A 250 4.55 -14.81 -4.49
CA PHE A 250 5.13 -13.64 -3.82
C PHE A 250 6.32 -13.06 -4.60
N SER A 251 6.86 -11.95 -4.11
CA SER A 251 7.84 -11.11 -4.81
C SER A 251 9.11 -11.86 -5.21
N GLY A 252 9.80 -11.29 -6.20
CA GLY A 252 10.97 -11.88 -6.84
C GLY A 252 11.50 -11.04 -7.99
N SER A 253 12.45 -11.60 -8.74
CA SER A 253 13.18 -10.91 -9.81
C SER A 253 13.23 -11.73 -11.10
N ALA A 254 13.80 -11.13 -12.15
CA ALA A 254 13.97 -11.76 -13.45
C ALA A 254 15.43 -11.67 -13.89
N VAL A 255 15.86 -12.67 -14.65
CA VAL A 255 17.19 -12.75 -15.26
C VAL A 255 17.10 -13.28 -16.69
N ASP A 256 18.06 -12.89 -17.52
CA ASP A 256 18.31 -13.51 -18.81
C ASP A 256 19.21 -14.75 -18.63
N ASP A 257 18.62 -15.94 -18.64
CA ASP A 257 19.38 -17.21 -18.66
C ASP A 257 19.63 -17.65 -20.10
N LYS A 258 20.69 -17.11 -20.70
CA LYS A 258 21.20 -17.50 -22.04
C LYS A 258 20.16 -17.35 -23.16
N GLY A 259 19.37 -16.28 -23.11
CA GLY A 259 18.31 -15.97 -24.07
C GLY A 259 16.93 -16.45 -23.64
N THR A 260 16.78 -17.03 -22.45
CA THR A 260 15.49 -17.40 -21.87
C THR A 260 15.17 -16.50 -20.68
N LEU A 261 14.05 -15.80 -20.75
CA LEU A 261 13.56 -14.97 -19.65
C LEU A 261 13.16 -15.89 -18.49
N THR A 262 13.87 -15.76 -17.38
CA THR A 262 13.69 -16.62 -16.20
C THR A 262 13.28 -15.75 -15.01
N LEU A 263 12.12 -16.05 -14.45
CA LEU A 263 11.61 -15.47 -13.22
C LEU A 263 12.06 -16.34 -12.05
N ILE A 264 12.58 -15.71 -11.00
CA ILE A 264 12.84 -16.31 -9.70
C ILE A 264 11.96 -15.62 -8.68
N TYR A 265 11.12 -16.38 -7.98
CA TYR A 265 10.07 -15.83 -7.13
C TYR A 265 9.85 -16.65 -5.87
N THR A 266 9.11 -16.07 -4.93
CA THR A 266 8.76 -16.77 -3.69
C THR A 266 7.43 -17.49 -3.86
N GLY A 267 7.42 -18.82 -3.72
CA GLY A 267 6.18 -19.58 -3.50
C GLY A 267 5.76 -19.49 -2.04
N ASN A 268 4.54 -19.02 -1.77
CA ASN A 268 4.03 -18.85 -0.42
C ASN A 268 2.95 -19.89 -0.08
N ILE A 269 3.11 -20.52 1.09
CA ILE A 269 2.15 -21.45 1.67
C ILE A 269 1.81 -21.01 3.09
N PHE A 270 0.51 -20.85 3.38
CA PHE A 270 0.04 -20.63 4.75
C PHE A 270 -0.14 -21.98 5.46
N LEU A 271 0.55 -22.14 6.59
CA LEU A 271 0.43 -23.32 7.45
C LEU A 271 -0.53 -23.03 8.63
N GLU A 272 -0.75 -24.04 9.48
CA GLU A 272 -1.53 -23.86 10.71
C GLU A 272 -0.81 -22.95 11.71
N ASN A 273 -1.59 -22.30 12.58
CA ASN A 273 -1.09 -21.41 13.65
C ASN A 273 -0.21 -20.25 13.12
N ASP A 274 -0.59 -19.69 11.97
CA ASP A 274 0.04 -18.50 11.37
C ASP A 274 1.50 -18.71 10.97
N GLN A 275 1.93 -19.97 10.85
CA GLN A 275 3.23 -20.30 10.31
C GLN A 275 3.25 -20.12 8.79
N LEU A 276 4.41 -19.71 8.28
CA LEU A 276 4.66 -19.57 6.86
C LEU A 276 5.65 -20.63 6.39
N HIS A 277 5.43 -21.14 5.19
CA HIS A 277 6.45 -21.86 4.45
C HIS A 277 6.66 -21.16 3.12
N GLN A 278 7.80 -20.49 3.00
CA GLN A 278 8.19 -19.69 1.86
C GLN A 278 9.38 -20.36 1.17
N VAL A 279 9.21 -20.70 -0.10
CA VAL A 279 10.22 -21.39 -0.92
C VAL A 279 10.57 -20.54 -2.13
N THR A 280 11.75 -20.75 -2.71
CA THR A 280 12.12 -20.08 -3.96
C THR A 280 11.80 -20.98 -5.14
N CYS A 281 11.08 -20.43 -6.12
CA CYS A 281 10.61 -21.11 -7.33
C CYS A 281 11.17 -20.44 -8.59
N LEU A 282 11.16 -21.19 -9.70
CA LEU A 282 11.47 -20.67 -11.03
C LEU A 282 10.27 -20.77 -11.98
N ALA A 283 10.19 -19.83 -12.90
CA ALA A 283 9.38 -19.92 -14.11
C ALA A 283 10.15 -19.35 -15.30
N THR A 284 9.89 -19.85 -16.51
CA THR A 284 10.62 -19.43 -17.72
C THR A 284 9.69 -19.13 -18.87
N SER A 285 10.08 -18.19 -19.73
CA SER A 285 9.39 -17.86 -20.97
C SER A 285 10.37 -17.65 -22.12
N ASN A 286 9.99 -18.12 -23.31
CA ASN A 286 10.71 -17.87 -24.56
C ASN A 286 9.97 -16.87 -25.47
N ASP A 287 8.74 -16.46 -25.12
CA ASP A 287 7.95 -15.49 -25.88
C ASP A 287 7.59 -14.24 -25.06
N THR A 288 8.11 -14.16 -23.83
CA THR A 288 7.87 -13.12 -22.82
C THR A 288 6.42 -13.00 -22.34
N ILE A 289 5.51 -13.87 -22.78
CA ILE A 289 4.07 -13.78 -22.49
C ILE A 289 3.62 -15.00 -21.69
N ASN A 290 3.99 -16.19 -22.14
CA ASN A 290 3.60 -17.45 -21.50
C ASN A 290 4.75 -17.97 -20.64
N PHE A 291 4.48 -18.20 -19.36
CA PHE A 291 5.47 -18.68 -18.40
C PHE A 291 5.20 -20.12 -17.97
N GLU A 292 6.20 -20.98 -18.14
CA GLU A 292 6.21 -22.34 -17.62
C GLU A 292 6.85 -22.34 -16.24
N LYS A 293 6.11 -22.77 -15.21
CA LYS A 293 6.67 -22.96 -13.86
C LYS A 293 7.53 -24.22 -13.83
N LEU A 294 8.78 -24.05 -13.39
CA LEU A 294 9.71 -25.16 -13.16
C LEU A 294 9.64 -25.70 -11.73
N GLY A 295 8.93 -24.99 -10.83
CA GLY A 295 8.74 -25.37 -9.44
C GLY A 295 9.85 -24.87 -8.51
N LYS A 296 9.91 -25.45 -7.32
CA LYS A 296 10.86 -25.07 -6.27
C LYS A 296 12.30 -25.44 -6.63
N VAL A 297 13.21 -24.52 -6.33
CA VAL A 297 14.67 -24.68 -6.45
C VAL A 297 15.41 -24.48 -5.13
N MET A 298 14.80 -23.85 -4.13
CA MET A 298 15.45 -23.65 -2.82
C MET A 298 14.41 -23.62 -1.69
N ASP A 299 14.67 -24.42 -0.66
CA ASP A 299 13.93 -24.40 0.61
C ASP A 299 14.55 -23.38 1.58
N PRO A 300 13.76 -22.85 2.53
CA PRO A 300 14.31 -22.05 3.61
C PRO A 300 15.22 -22.93 4.50
N PRO A 301 16.27 -22.36 5.12
CA PRO A 301 17.04 -23.07 6.15
C PRO A 301 16.15 -23.59 7.28
N GLU A 302 16.57 -24.67 7.95
CA GLU A 302 15.81 -25.26 9.05
C GLU A 302 15.52 -24.21 10.14
N GLY A 303 14.22 -24.05 10.48
CA GLY A 303 13.76 -23.10 11.50
C GLY A 303 13.48 -21.68 10.98
N VAL A 304 13.78 -21.37 9.72
CA VAL A 304 13.50 -20.06 9.11
C VAL A 304 12.14 -20.07 8.42
N GLN A 305 11.23 -19.18 8.83
CA GLN A 305 9.89 -19.06 8.21
C GLN A 305 9.80 -17.90 7.21
N HIS A 306 10.44 -16.77 7.53
CA HIS A 306 10.53 -15.65 6.61
C HIS A 306 11.73 -15.88 5.71
N PHE A 307 11.47 -16.17 4.44
CA PHE A 307 12.49 -16.50 3.45
C PHE A 307 11.94 -16.15 2.05
N ARG A 308 12.17 -14.91 1.62
CA ARG A 308 11.45 -14.37 0.46
C ARG A 308 12.21 -13.30 -0.30
N ASP A 309 11.59 -12.90 -1.40
CA ASP A 309 11.95 -11.79 -2.28
C ASP A 309 13.33 -11.96 -2.94
N PRO A 310 13.57 -13.07 -3.68
CA PRO A 310 14.85 -13.35 -4.34
C PRO A 310 15.21 -12.27 -5.35
N LYS A 311 16.38 -11.64 -5.18
CA LYS A 311 17.03 -10.86 -6.22
C LYS A 311 18.24 -11.60 -6.78
N ALA A 312 18.11 -12.11 -8.00
CA ALA A 312 19.20 -12.80 -8.69
C ALA A 312 20.00 -11.86 -9.62
N TRP A 313 21.28 -12.18 -9.79
CA TRP A 313 22.16 -11.60 -10.81
C TRP A 313 23.31 -12.56 -11.14
N ARG A 314 24.04 -12.25 -12.21
CA ARG A 314 25.23 -13.02 -12.61
C ARG A 314 26.49 -12.20 -12.40
N ALA A 315 27.50 -12.79 -11.75
CA ALA A 315 28.83 -12.21 -11.56
C ALA A 315 29.88 -13.32 -11.57
N ASP A 316 31.06 -13.07 -12.17
CA ASP A 316 32.17 -14.03 -12.24
C ASP A 316 31.79 -15.45 -12.71
N ASN A 317 30.93 -15.52 -13.74
CA ASN A 317 30.38 -16.77 -14.29
C ASN A 317 29.54 -17.61 -13.33
N ARG A 318 29.12 -17.06 -12.18
CA ARG A 318 28.18 -17.68 -11.26
C ARG A 318 26.92 -16.84 -11.14
N TRP A 319 25.82 -17.50 -10.82
CA TRP A 319 24.62 -16.86 -10.36
C TRP A 319 24.74 -16.60 -8.87
N TYR A 320 24.21 -15.46 -8.45
CA TYR A 320 24.01 -15.12 -7.05
C TYR A 320 22.55 -14.76 -6.84
N VAL A 321 22.03 -15.03 -5.65
CA VAL A 321 20.73 -14.53 -5.20
C VAL A 321 20.85 -14.02 -3.78
N VAL A 322 20.28 -12.84 -3.52
CA VAL A 322 20.08 -12.33 -2.17
C VAL A 322 18.64 -12.55 -1.73
N MET A 323 18.46 -13.06 -0.51
CA MET A 323 17.17 -13.44 0.09
C MET A 323 16.91 -12.66 1.37
N GLY A 324 15.68 -12.20 1.55
CA GLY A 324 15.22 -11.53 2.77
C GLY A 324 14.82 -12.58 3.79
N THR A 325 15.41 -12.51 4.97
CA THR A 325 15.22 -13.51 6.03
C THR A 325 15.06 -12.87 7.40
N ARG A 326 14.61 -13.68 8.37
CA ARG A 326 14.49 -13.30 9.77
C ARG A 326 15.17 -14.34 10.65
N ASP A 327 16.11 -13.90 11.47
CA ASP A 327 16.71 -14.68 12.56
C ASP A 327 16.25 -14.09 13.91
N GLY A 328 15.39 -14.82 14.63
CA GLY A 328 14.75 -14.31 15.84
C GLY A 328 13.96 -13.02 15.57
N ASP A 329 14.38 -11.91 16.16
CA ASP A 329 13.82 -10.56 15.95
C ASP A 329 14.77 -9.64 15.16
N HIS A 330 15.63 -10.22 14.31
CA HIS A 330 16.56 -9.49 13.46
C HIS A 330 16.36 -9.84 11.98
N GLY A 331 16.21 -8.80 11.15
CA GLY A 331 16.22 -8.96 9.70
C GLY A 331 17.62 -9.30 9.18
N GLU A 332 17.71 -10.16 8.17
CA GLU A 332 18.96 -10.56 7.53
C GLU A 332 18.81 -10.65 6.02
N ALA A 333 19.90 -10.37 5.31
CA ALA A 333 20.04 -10.61 3.88
C ALA A 333 20.99 -11.78 3.66
N HIS A 334 20.49 -12.92 3.18
CA HIS A 334 21.29 -14.12 2.92
C HIS A 334 21.73 -14.16 1.47
N LEU A 335 23.01 -14.47 1.23
CA LEU A 335 23.59 -14.62 -0.10
C LEU A 335 23.79 -16.10 -0.42
N TYR A 336 23.29 -16.52 -1.59
CA TYR A 336 23.51 -17.84 -2.17
C TYR A 336 24.16 -17.71 -3.54
N GLN A 337 24.80 -18.79 -4.00
CA GLN A 337 25.37 -18.90 -5.34
C GLN A 337 24.88 -20.16 -6.05
N SER A 338 24.89 -20.16 -7.38
CA SER A 338 24.51 -21.30 -8.21
C SER A 338 25.28 -21.29 -9.54
N ASP A 339 25.49 -22.47 -10.12
CA ASP A 339 26.02 -22.61 -11.48
C ASP A 339 24.91 -22.61 -12.55
N ASP A 340 23.66 -22.89 -12.17
CA ASP A 340 22.57 -23.20 -13.11
C ASP A 340 21.18 -22.67 -12.70
N LEU A 341 21.11 -21.78 -11.70
CA LEU A 341 19.90 -21.22 -11.09
C LEU A 341 19.03 -22.22 -10.33
N ARG A 342 19.40 -23.51 -10.30
CA ARG A 342 18.57 -24.59 -9.75
C ARG A 342 19.16 -25.11 -8.45
N GLU A 343 20.45 -25.42 -8.45
CA GLU A 343 21.14 -25.87 -7.25
C GLU A 343 21.82 -24.68 -6.57
N TRP A 344 21.33 -24.31 -5.38
CA TRP A 344 21.81 -23.15 -4.63
C TRP A 344 22.67 -23.56 -3.43
N GLU A 345 23.84 -22.94 -3.31
CA GLU A 345 24.75 -23.09 -2.18
C GLU A 345 24.74 -21.80 -1.35
N PHE A 346 24.56 -21.92 -0.03
CA PHE A 346 24.68 -20.78 0.88
C PHE A 346 26.13 -20.27 0.91
N VAL A 347 26.30 -18.95 0.71
CA VAL A 347 27.62 -18.30 0.74
C VAL A 347 27.85 -17.65 2.10
N GLN A 348 26.99 -16.71 2.48
CA GLN A 348 27.12 -15.94 3.72
C GLN A 348 25.84 -15.19 4.07
N VAL A 349 25.74 -14.74 5.32
CA VAL A 349 24.84 -13.65 5.70
C VAL A 349 25.49 -12.36 5.20
N LEU A 350 24.95 -11.76 4.14
CA LEU A 350 25.51 -10.58 3.49
C LEU A 350 25.47 -9.36 4.42
N ALA A 351 24.35 -9.21 5.14
CA ALA A 351 24.16 -8.20 6.17
C ALA A 351 23.09 -8.65 7.18
N ARG A 352 23.18 -8.11 8.40
CA ARG A 352 22.25 -8.36 9.50
C ARG A 352 21.84 -7.04 10.13
N ALA A 353 20.58 -6.95 10.55
CA ALA A 353 20.07 -5.81 11.31
C ALA A 353 20.88 -5.58 12.59
N ALA A 354 21.42 -4.37 12.73
CA ALA A 354 22.06 -3.90 13.96
C ALA A 354 21.09 -3.03 14.76
N GLY A 355 20.95 -3.29 16.06
CA GLY A 355 20.09 -2.49 16.94
C GLY A 355 18.63 -2.50 16.50
N GLU A 356 18.07 -1.33 16.23
CA GLU A 356 16.65 -1.13 15.91
C GLU A 356 16.36 -1.11 14.40
N GLN A 357 17.19 -1.76 13.57
CA GLN A 357 17.05 -1.84 12.11
C GLN A 357 15.96 -2.81 11.61
N GLY A 358 14.98 -3.13 12.47
CA GLY A 358 13.83 -3.95 12.12
C GLY A 358 14.01 -5.46 12.31
N TYR A 359 12.88 -6.15 12.46
CA TYR A 359 12.82 -7.60 12.70
C TYR A 359 12.79 -8.43 11.42
N MET A 360 12.51 -7.81 10.28
CA MET A 360 12.46 -8.44 8.96
C MET A 360 12.98 -7.46 7.92
N TRP A 361 13.76 -7.96 6.96
CA TRP A 361 14.19 -7.19 5.80
C TRP A 361 13.58 -7.79 4.53
N GLU A 362 12.59 -7.09 3.97
CA GLU A 362 11.94 -7.47 2.72
C GLU A 362 12.66 -6.88 1.50
N CYS A 363 12.38 -7.47 0.33
CA CYS A 363 12.83 -6.97 -0.97
C CYS A 363 14.32 -6.58 -1.02
N PRO A 364 15.25 -7.48 -0.63
CA PRO A 364 16.66 -7.18 -0.76
C PRO A 364 17.04 -7.03 -2.24
N ASP A 365 17.84 -6.02 -2.55
CA ASP A 365 18.49 -5.87 -3.85
C ASP A 365 19.96 -5.51 -3.65
N PHE A 366 20.85 -6.24 -4.33
CA PHE A 366 22.29 -6.07 -4.18
C PHE A 366 22.96 -5.93 -5.54
N PHE A 367 23.64 -4.80 -5.76
CA PHE A 367 24.25 -4.50 -7.06
C PHE A 367 25.45 -3.58 -6.95
N PRO A 368 26.39 -3.67 -7.91
CA PRO A 368 27.44 -2.67 -8.07
C PRO A 368 26.90 -1.39 -8.69
N LEU A 369 27.42 -0.25 -8.24
CA LEU A 369 27.24 1.06 -8.84
C LEU A 369 28.56 1.85 -8.75
N GLY A 370 29.23 2.03 -9.90
CA GLY A 370 30.60 2.56 -9.90
C GLY A 370 31.57 1.60 -9.21
N ASP A 371 32.36 2.11 -8.26
CA ASP A 371 33.31 1.34 -7.44
C ASP A 371 32.71 0.84 -6.12
N LYS A 372 31.42 1.05 -5.90
CA LYS A 372 30.68 0.70 -4.68
C LYS A 372 29.61 -0.35 -4.97
N HIS A 373 29.09 -0.93 -3.90
CA HIS A 373 27.92 -1.79 -3.91
C HIS A 373 26.83 -1.18 -3.03
N LEU A 374 25.59 -1.34 -3.46
CA LEU A 374 24.42 -0.96 -2.69
C LEU A 374 23.66 -2.21 -2.27
N LEU A 375 23.21 -2.23 -1.02
CA LEU A 375 22.22 -3.17 -0.51
C LEU A 375 20.95 -2.39 -0.20
N VAL A 376 19.93 -2.54 -1.04
CA VAL A 376 18.60 -1.96 -0.86
C VAL A 376 17.73 -2.95 -0.11
N LEU A 377 16.94 -2.47 0.85
CA LEU A 377 16.08 -3.29 1.72
C LEU A 377 14.82 -2.52 2.09
N SER A 378 13.79 -3.26 2.47
CA SER A 378 12.55 -2.76 3.05
C SER A 378 12.37 -3.30 4.48
N PRO A 379 13.01 -2.68 5.49
CA PRO A 379 12.92 -3.13 6.87
C PRO A 379 11.54 -2.89 7.51
N GLN A 380 11.04 -3.92 8.19
CA GLN A 380 9.85 -3.84 9.05
C GLN A 380 10.22 -3.70 10.53
N GLY A 381 9.54 -2.80 11.25
CA GLY A 381 9.71 -2.62 12.69
C GLY A 381 10.80 -1.64 13.11
N MET A 382 11.29 -0.79 12.20
CA MET A 382 12.15 0.33 12.58
C MET A 382 11.38 1.39 13.38
N PRO A 383 11.92 1.91 14.49
CA PRO A 383 11.27 2.95 15.26
C PRO A 383 11.35 4.30 14.55
N LYS A 384 10.31 5.11 14.79
CA LYS A 384 10.25 6.49 14.30
C LYS A 384 11.19 7.36 15.14
N ILE A 385 12.15 8.02 14.51
CA ILE A 385 13.13 8.88 15.19
C ILE A 385 12.98 10.31 14.68
N GLY A 386 12.24 11.14 15.42
CA GLY A 386 11.97 12.52 15.03
C GLY A 386 11.28 12.61 13.65
N TYR A 387 12.02 13.09 12.65
CA TYR A 387 11.54 13.20 11.26
C TYR A 387 11.89 12.00 10.37
N GLN A 388 12.73 11.08 10.85
CA GLN A 388 13.19 9.91 10.10
C GLN A 388 12.27 8.72 10.34
N TYR A 389 12.19 7.84 9.35
CA TYR A 389 11.54 6.53 9.45
C TYR A 389 10.06 6.63 9.85
N ARG A 390 9.33 7.61 9.32
CA ARG A 390 7.96 7.95 9.78
C ARG A 390 6.85 7.09 9.17
N ASN A 391 7.11 6.43 8.04
CA ASN A 391 6.19 5.46 7.42
C ASN A 391 5.98 4.25 8.34
N LEU A 392 5.02 3.38 8.00
CA LEU A 392 4.84 2.13 8.75
C LEU A 392 6.09 1.25 8.60
N TYR A 393 6.56 1.10 7.37
CA TYR A 393 7.83 0.48 7.01
C TYR A 393 8.62 1.41 6.09
N GLN A 394 9.94 1.29 6.10
CA GLN A 394 10.82 2.14 5.29
C GLN A 394 11.43 1.31 4.17
N SER A 395 11.85 1.98 3.10
CA SER A 395 12.78 1.40 2.12
C SER A 395 13.99 2.29 1.99
N GLY A 396 15.16 1.67 1.96
CA GLY A 396 16.43 2.38 2.00
C GLY A 396 17.59 1.51 1.58
N TYR A 397 18.79 2.03 1.74
CA TYR A 397 20.00 1.37 1.26
C TYR A 397 21.18 1.56 2.20
N PHE A 398 22.07 0.57 2.17
CA PHE A 398 23.46 0.69 2.63
C PHE A 398 24.37 0.90 1.44
N ILE A 399 25.47 1.63 1.63
CA ILE A 399 26.54 1.76 0.64
C ILE A 399 27.81 1.17 1.21
N GLY A 400 28.51 0.37 0.41
CA GLY A 400 29.76 -0.25 0.83
C GLY A 400 30.58 -0.81 -0.31
N LYS A 401 31.49 -1.73 0.01
CA LYS A 401 32.30 -2.47 -0.96
C LYS A 401 32.19 -3.96 -0.70
N TRP A 402 32.12 -4.72 -1.78
CA TRP A 402 32.07 -6.16 -1.73
C TRP A 402 32.87 -6.77 -2.87
N ASN A 403 33.46 -7.93 -2.58
CA ASN A 403 34.02 -8.81 -3.58
C ASN A 403 33.57 -10.24 -3.23
N PRO A 404 33.36 -11.12 -4.22
CA PRO A 404 33.04 -12.52 -3.96
C PRO A 404 34.00 -13.18 -2.96
N GLY A 405 33.42 -13.90 -1.99
CA GLY A 405 34.16 -14.55 -0.90
C GLY A 405 34.70 -13.61 0.19
N LYS A 406 34.27 -12.35 0.21
CA LYS A 406 34.55 -11.37 1.29
C LYS A 406 33.24 -10.87 1.91
N ASP A 407 33.36 -10.35 3.13
CA ASP A 407 32.27 -9.66 3.81
C ASP A 407 31.90 -8.37 3.08
N PHE A 408 30.62 -7.98 3.13
CA PHE A 408 30.19 -6.67 2.67
C PHE A 408 30.64 -5.59 3.67
N GLN A 409 31.57 -4.74 3.25
CA GLN A 409 32.09 -3.66 4.06
C GLN A 409 31.21 -2.42 3.90
N ILE A 410 30.28 -2.24 4.82
CA ILE A 410 29.41 -1.06 4.88
C ILE A 410 30.26 0.18 5.18
N GLU A 411 30.25 1.15 4.26
CA GLU A 411 30.92 2.45 4.39
C GLU A 411 29.94 3.56 4.81
N GLN A 412 28.64 3.35 4.57
CA GLN A 412 27.56 4.26 4.95
C GLN A 412 26.38 3.46 5.50
N ASP A 413 25.92 3.87 6.69
CA ASP A 413 24.75 3.31 7.34
C ASP A 413 23.46 3.52 6.54
N PHE A 414 22.38 2.86 6.99
CA PHE A 414 21.09 2.85 6.32
C PHE A 414 20.52 4.26 6.10
N MET A 415 20.23 4.57 4.84
CA MET A 415 19.56 5.80 4.43
C MET A 415 18.23 5.49 3.76
N GLU A 416 17.17 6.22 4.12
CA GLU A 416 15.90 6.18 3.39
C GLU A 416 16.13 6.58 1.92
N MET A 417 15.58 5.79 1.00
CA MET A 417 15.65 6.06 -0.43
C MET A 417 14.68 7.16 -0.85
N ASP A 418 13.55 7.24 -0.15
CA ASP A 418 12.51 8.24 -0.33
C ASP A 418 12.01 8.68 1.05
N ASN A 419 11.88 9.99 1.27
CA ASN A 419 11.46 10.57 2.54
C ASN A 419 9.99 10.99 2.53
N GLY A 420 9.21 10.55 1.54
CA GLY A 420 7.78 10.80 1.39
C GLY A 420 6.90 9.88 2.23
N HIS A 421 5.60 9.96 1.99
CA HIS A 421 4.61 9.15 2.71
C HIS A 421 4.51 7.74 2.14
N ASP A 422 4.74 7.59 0.83
CA ASP A 422 4.34 6.43 0.05
C ASP A 422 5.49 6.04 -0.89
N PHE A 423 6.32 5.10 -0.43
CA PHE A 423 7.38 4.48 -1.21
C PHE A 423 7.84 3.22 -0.45
N TYR A 424 7.69 2.06 -1.09
CA TYR A 424 8.04 0.78 -0.49
C TYR A 424 8.49 -0.24 -1.55
N ALA A 425 9.11 -1.33 -1.09
CA ALA A 425 9.50 -2.48 -1.90
C ALA A 425 10.24 -2.15 -3.22
N PRO A 426 11.24 -1.24 -3.24
CA PRO A 426 11.93 -0.91 -4.47
C PRO A 426 12.70 -2.12 -5.03
N GLN A 427 12.67 -2.26 -6.35
CA GLN A 427 13.50 -3.20 -7.09
C GLN A 427 14.29 -2.45 -8.15
N THR A 428 15.51 -2.90 -8.42
CA THR A 428 16.39 -2.32 -9.44
C THR A 428 16.69 -3.29 -10.57
N PHE A 429 17.04 -2.72 -11.72
CA PHE A 429 17.55 -3.46 -12.86
C PHE A 429 18.61 -2.66 -13.60
N PHE A 430 19.44 -3.37 -14.36
CA PHE A 430 20.49 -2.77 -15.18
C PHE A 430 20.03 -2.72 -16.63
N THR A 431 20.23 -1.59 -17.27
CA THR A 431 19.87 -1.38 -18.68
C THR A 431 21.09 -1.57 -19.57
N SER A 432 20.84 -1.89 -20.84
CA SER A 432 21.85 -2.07 -21.88
C SER A 432 22.65 -0.80 -22.16
N ASP A 433 22.07 0.38 -21.88
CA ASP A 433 22.74 1.68 -21.96
C ASP A 433 23.56 2.05 -20.70
N GLY A 434 23.69 1.11 -19.76
CA GLY A 434 24.61 1.22 -18.62
C GLY A 434 24.04 1.92 -17.40
N ARG A 435 22.71 2.10 -17.33
CA ARG A 435 22.04 2.72 -16.19
C ARG A 435 21.59 1.67 -15.19
N ARG A 436 21.57 2.06 -13.92
CA ARG A 436 20.84 1.34 -12.86
C ARG A 436 19.54 2.09 -12.61
N ILE A 437 18.43 1.46 -12.88
CA ILE A 437 17.09 2.03 -12.68
C ILE A 437 16.44 1.37 -11.47
N VAL A 438 15.79 2.15 -10.62
CA VAL A 438 14.94 1.69 -9.52
C VAL A 438 13.49 2.09 -9.75
N ILE A 439 12.57 1.21 -9.40
CA ILE A 439 11.13 1.48 -9.33
C ILE A 439 10.67 0.98 -7.96
N GLY A 440 9.84 1.75 -7.25
CA GLY A 440 9.20 1.34 -6.00
C GLY A 440 7.68 1.35 -6.09
N TRP A 441 7.03 0.62 -5.19
CA TRP A 441 5.59 0.75 -4.97
C TRP A 441 5.32 2.09 -4.27
N MET A 442 4.56 2.98 -4.92
CA MET A 442 4.30 4.33 -4.41
C MET A 442 3.03 4.35 -3.56
N ASP A 443 3.03 3.52 -2.52
CA ASP A 443 1.97 3.40 -1.54
C ASP A 443 2.60 2.94 -0.22
N MET A 444 1.79 2.83 0.82
CA MET A 444 2.24 2.33 2.11
C MET A 444 1.16 1.50 2.74
N TRP A 445 1.57 0.36 3.30
CA TRP A 445 0.69 -0.50 4.09
C TRP A 445 -0.10 0.29 5.14
N GLU A 446 -1.35 -0.11 5.33
CA GLU A 446 -2.32 0.52 6.24
C GLU A 446 -2.72 1.98 5.89
N SER A 447 -2.23 2.54 4.78
CA SER A 447 -2.79 3.78 4.23
C SER A 447 -4.18 3.52 3.61
N PRO A 448 -5.08 4.51 3.61
CA PRO A 448 -6.30 4.45 2.82
C PRO A 448 -6.01 4.32 1.32
N PHE A 449 -6.82 3.52 0.60
CA PHE A 449 -6.81 3.40 -0.87
C PHE A 449 -8.13 3.91 -1.48
N PRO A 450 -8.40 5.23 -1.50
CA PRO A 450 -9.65 5.79 -2.04
C PRO A 450 -9.98 5.37 -3.47
N GLU A 451 -8.99 5.08 -4.30
CA GLU A 451 -9.17 4.65 -5.68
C GLU A 451 -9.82 3.27 -5.81
N SER A 452 -9.80 2.44 -4.76
CA SER A 452 -10.27 1.05 -4.80
C SER A 452 -11.73 0.93 -5.22
N VAL A 453 -12.53 1.98 -5.02
CA VAL A 453 -13.92 2.08 -5.46
C VAL A 453 -14.09 2.07 -6.98
N TYR A 454 -13.03 2.43 -7.73
CA TYR A 454 -12.95 2.35 -9.19
C TYR A 454 -12.41 1.01 -9.68
N GLY A 455 -12.19 0.05 -8.77
CA GLY A 455 -11.80 -1.32 -9.11
C GLY A 455 -10.31 -1.51 -9.36
N TRP A 456 -9.46 -0.54 -9.03
CA TRP A 456 -8.00 -0.65 -9.06
C TRP A 456 -7.39 -0.01 -7.81
N SER A 457 -6.21 -0.46 -7.39
CA SER A 457 -5.43 0.08 -6.27
C SER A 457 -3.94 -0.15 -6.49
N GLY A 458 -3.13 0.85 -6.10
CA GLY A 458 -1.67 0.76 -6.16
C GLY A 458 -1.07 1.28 -7.45
N MET A 459 0.09 1.91 -7.35
CA MET A 459 0.90 2.31 -8.52
C MET A 459 2.40 2.28 -8.21
N PHE A 460 3.22 2.31 -9.24
CA PHE A 460 4.65 2.50 -9.12
C PHE A 460 5.05 3.96 -9.06
N SER A 461 6.24 4.20 -8.49
CA SER A 461 6.97 5.45 -8.64
C SER A 461 7.35 5.69 -10.10
N LEU A 462 7.76 6.91 -10.45
CA LEU A 462 8.55 7.08 -11.68
C LEU A 462 9.77 6.16 -11.62
N PRO A 463 10.21 5.59 -12.74
CA PRO A 463 11.52 4.98 -12.83
C PRO A 463 12.60 6.02 -12.53
N ARG A 464 13.56 5.66 -11.67
CA ARG A 464 14.62 6.57 -11.22
C ARG A 464 15.98 6.00 -11.53
N GLN A 465 16.85 6.81 -12.12
CA GLN A 465 18.25 6.48 -12.33
C GLN A 465 19.04 6.69 -11.04
N LEU A 466 19.83 5.69 -10.66
CA LEU A 466 20.78 5.76 -9.55
C LEU A 466 22.17 6.11 -10.07
N THR A 467 22.80 7.15 -9.52
CA THR A 467 24.17 7.55 -9.89
C THR A 467 24.96 8.06 -8.69
N PHE A 468 26.27 8.22 -8.89
CA PHE A 468 27.11 9.06 -8.04
C PHE A 468 27.53 10.30 -8.82
N ALA A 469 27.38 11.47 -8.21
CA ALA A 469 28.00 12.70 -8.68
C ALA A 469 29.53 12.61 -8.59
N LYS A 470 30.23 13.55 -9.25
CA LYS A 470 31.71 13.59 -9.26
C LYS A 470 32.34 13.76 -7.87
N ASP A 471 31.62 14.35 -6.93
CA ASP A 471 32.05 14.52 -5.54
C ASP A 471 31.71 13.31 -4.65
N GLY A 472 31.11 12.25 -5.21
CA GLY A 472 30.69 11.06 -4.50
C GLY A 472 29.29 11.13 -3.90
N THR A 473 28.53 12.21 -4.12
CA THR A 473 27.13 12.31 -3.67
C THR A 473 26.26 11.29 -4.42
N PHE A 474 25.52 10.45 -3.68
CA PHE A 474 24.55 9.55 -4.28
C PHE A 474 23.31 10.31 -4.74
N LEU A 475 22.88 10.08 -5.97
CA LEU A 475 21.75 10.75 -6.61
C LEU A 475 20.72 9.74 -7.08
N ILE A 476 19.45 10.11 -6.93
CA ILE A 476 18.27 9.40 -7.40
C ILE A 476 17.48 10.39 -8.25
N GLU A 477 17.53 10.25 -9.56
CA GLU A 477 16.91 11.19 -10.50
C GLU A 477 15.81 10.49 -11.30
N PRO A 478 14.71 11.16 -11.67
CA PRO A 478 13.74 10.56 -12.58
C PRO A 478 14.41 10.26 -13.92
N VAL A 479 13.98 9.20 -14.59
CA VAL A 479 14.48 8.88 -15.94
C VAL A 479 14.22 10.05 -16.91
N LYS A 480 15.20 10.33 -17.77
CA LYS A 480 15.14 11.44 -18.73
C LYS A 480 14.01 11.28 -19.76
N GLU A 481 13.55 10.06 -19.99
CA GLU A 481 12.51 9.71 -20.96
C GLU A 481 11.18 10.43 -20.68
N ILE A 482 10.88 10.79 -19.43
CA ILE A 482 9.68 11.59 -19.10
C ILE A 482 9.68 12.97 -19.77
N GLU A 483 10.87 13.50 -20.11
CA GLU A 483 11.00 14.82 -20.71
C GLU A 483 10.46 14.90 -22.14
N ASP A 484 10.41 13.76 -22.84
CA ASP A 484 9.87 13.67 -24.20
C ASP A 484 8.35 13.89 -24.22
N PHE A 485 7.69 13.77 -23.07
CA PHE A 485 6.24 13.96 -22.89
C PHE A 485 5.88 15.35 -22.37
N ARG A 486 6.85 16.27 -22.26
CA ARG A 486 6.59 17.66 -21.91
C ARG A 486 5.79 18.36 -23.02
N GLY A 487 4.63 18.87 -22.65
CA GLY A 487 3.84 19.77 -23.49
C GLY A 487 4.41 21.20 -23.53
N LYS A 488 3.53 22.18 -23.72
CA LYS A 488 3.94 23.60 -23.79
C LYS A 488 4.57 24.06 -22.46
N LYS A 489 5.80 24.57 -22.53
CA LYS A 489 6.48 25.23 -21.41
C LYS A 489 5.77 26.53 -21.05
N GLU A 490 5.47 26.71 -19.78
CA GLU A 490 5.17 27.99 -19.15
C GLU A 490 6.29 28.34 -18.15
N HIS A 491 6.46 29.62 -17.83
CA HIS A 491 7.57 30.09 -17.01
C HIS A 491 7.25 31.36 -16.23
N LEU A 492 7.82 31.46 -15.03
CA LEU A 492 8.00 32.68 -14.27
C LEU A 492 9.50 32.95 -14.08
N ASP A 493 9.91 34.13 -14.51
CA ASP A 493 11.21 34.70 -14.15
C ASP A 493 11.30 34.96 -12.65
N ARG A 494 12.46 35.42 -12.20
CA ARG A 494 12.72 35.80 -10.81
C ARG A 494 11.59 36.67 -10.24
N THR A 495 10.89 36.13 -9.24
CA THR A 495 9.67 36.72 -8.69
C THR A 495 9.78 36.81 -7.18
N VAL A 496 9.50 38.01 -6.63
CA VAL A 496 9.38 38.22 -5.18
C VAL A 496 7.91 38.08 -4.80
N LEU A 497 7.59 37.06 -4.01
CA LEU A 497 6.24 36.80 -3.52
C LEU A 497 6.07 37.49 -2.17
N THR A 498 5.13 38.42 -2.12
CA THR A 498 4.66 39.10 -0.88
C THR A 498 3.18 38.87 -0.61
N LYS A 499 2.49 38.21 -1.54
CA LYS A 499 1.07 37.85 -1.45
C LYS A 499 0.95 36.37 -1.07
N SER A 500 -0.16 36.04 -0.41
CA SER A 500 -0.42 34.67 0.03
C SER A 500 -0.47 33.66 -1.11
N PHE A 501 -0.99 33.96 -2.30
CA PHE A 501 -1.00 32.99 -3.42
C PHE A 501 -0.80 33.65 -4.78
N LEU A 502 0.01 33.03 -5.63
CA LEU A 502 0.15 33.31 -7.05
C LEU A 502 -0.17 32.03 -7.83
N LYS A 503 -1.26 32.05 -8.60
CA LYS A 503 -1.70 30.92 -9.42
C LYS A 503 -0.73 30.68 -10.59
N LEU A 504 -0.35 29.42 -10.77
CA LEU A 504 0.43 28.93 -11.93
C LEU A 504 -0.46 28.24 -12.97
N HIS A 505 -1.41 27.41 -12.52
CA HIS A 505 -2.26 26.62 -13.41
C HIS A 505 -3.64 26.36 -12.79
N ASP A 506 -4.69 26.26 -13.61
CA ASP A 506 -6.08 26.10 -13.13
C ASP A 506 -6.46 24.65 -12.80
N ASP A 507 -5.97 23.67 -13.58
CA ASP A 507 -6.29 22.24 -13.41
C ASP A 507 -5.02 21.39 -13.64
N ALA A 508 -4.18 21.25 -12.62
CA ALA A 508 -2.93 20.51 -12.66
C ALA A 508 -3.15 19.02 -12.38
N LYS A 509 -3.51 18.27 -13.43
CA LYS A 509 -3.69 16.80 -13.36
C LYS A 509 -2.37 16.04 -13.49
N ALA A 510 -1.67 16.25 -14.61
CA ALA A 510 -0.40 15.62 -14.96
C ALA A 510 0.59 16.72 -15.35
N MET A 511 1.55 17.03 -14.48
CA MET A 511 2.45 18.17 -14.65
C MET A 511 3.84 17.90 -14.09
N GLU A 512 4.83 18.49 -14.74
CA GLU A 512 6.17 18.67 -14.18
C GLU A 512 6.39 20.14 -13.85
N VAL A 513 6.99 20.41 -12.70
CA VAL A 513 7.36 21.75 -12.24
C VAL A 513 8.82 21.73 -11.79
N ILE A 514 9.64 22.59 -12.37
CA ILE A 514 11.02 22.82 -11.95
C ILE A 514 11.13 24.22 -11.39
N MET A 515 11.55 24.36 -10.14
CA MET A 515 11.66 25.65 -9.46
C MET A 515 12.87 25.73 -8.54
N THR A 516 13.34 26.96 -8.29
CA THR A 516 14.43 27.22 -7.35
C THR A 516 14.06 28.37 -6.42
N TRP A 517 14.12 28.13 -5.12
CA TRP A 517 13.93 29.15 -4.09
C TRP A 517 15.27 29.68 -3.60
N ASP A 518 15.41 31.00 -3.49
CA ASP A 518 16.53 31.66 -2.79
C ASP A 518 16.20 31.69 -1.29
N LEU A 519 16.89 30.84 -0.53
CA LEU A 519 16.68 30.67 0.91
C LEU A 519 17.20 31.88 1.71
N LYS A 520 18.19 32.60 1.17
CA LYS A 520 18.88 33.70 1.84
C LYS A 520 18.11 35.02 1.74
N SER A 521 17.46 35.25 0.62
CA SER A 521 16.64 36.44 0.38
C SER A 521 15.18 36.29 0.81
N SER A 522 14.79 35.11 1.32
CA SER A 522 13.44 34.79 1.78
C SER A 522 13.35 34.83 3.31
N ASP A 523 12.34 35.54 3.84
CA ASP A 523 12.07 35.65 5.28
C ASP A 523 10.64 35.23 5.67
N ALA A 524 9.81 34.85 4.69
CA ALA A 524 8.50 34.26 4.94
C ALA A 524 8.60 33.04 5.86
N GLU A 525 7.67 32.93 6.81
CA GLU A 525 7.62 31.80 7.76
C GLU A 525 7.47 30.47 7.03
N THR A 526 6.60 30.45 6.02
CA THR A 526 6.43 29.33 5.10
C THR A 526 6.22 29.82 3.67
N TYR A 527 6.82 29.16 2.70
CA TYR A 527 6.64 29.46 1.28
C TYR A 527 6.90 28.22 0.43
N GLY A 528 6.24 28.12 -0.73
CA GLY A 528 6.37 26.94 -1.56
C GLY A 528 5.30 26.79 -2.62
N LEU A 529 5.04 25.54 -2.99
CA LEU A 529 4.06 25.10 -3.97
C LEU A 529 2.83 24.51 -3.27
N ARG A 530 1.66 24.74 -3.86
CA ARG A 530 0.38 24.20 -3.41
C ARG A 530 -0.42 23.64 -4.59
N LEU A 531 -1.05 22.50 -4.39
CA LEU A 531 -2.17 22.00 -5.19
C LEU A 531 -3.42 21.95 -4.30
N GLY A 532 -4.46 22.72 -4.63
CA GLY A 532 -5.67 22.73 -3.81
C GLY A 532 -6.80 23.60 -4.36
N ASP A 533 -7.83 23.82 -3.55
CA ASP A 533 -8.98 24.64 -3.93
C ASP A 533 -8.60 26.13 -4.01
N ALA A 534 -8.99 26.78 -5.10
CA ALA A 534 -8.79 28.21 -5.33
C ALA A 534 -9.44 29.11 -4.27
N ASN A 535 -10.55 28.66 -3.68
CA ASN A 535 -11.41 29.42 -2.76
C ASN A 535 -11.27 28.97 -1.30
N HIS A 536 -10.62 27.82 -1.05
CA HIS A 536 -10.44 27.26 0.28
C HIS A 536 -8.99 26.84 0.51
N THR A 537 -8.39 27.32 1.60
CA THR A 537 -7.01 26.99 1.98
C THR A 537 -6.91 25.78 2.89
N ASP A 538 -8.04 25.28 3.40
CA ASP A 538 -8.07 24.09 4.24
C ASP A 538 -8.17 22.84 3.37
N GLY A 539 -7.06 22.12 3.23
CA GLY A 539 -6.96 20.90 2.41
C GLY A 539 -6.05 21.02 1.19
N GLY A 540 -5.81 19.86 0.57
CA GLY A 540 -4.94 19.69 -0.59
C GLY A 540 -3.51 19.30 -0.23
N LEU A 541 -2.58 19.60 -1.14
CA LEU A 541 -1.16 19.32 -1.03
C LEU A 541 -0.37 20.63 -0.88
N TYR A 542 0.60 20.61 0.02
CA TYR A 542 1.57 21.69 0.22
C TYR A 542 2.99 21.11 0.22
N LEU A 543 3.86 21.68 -0.62
CA LEU A 543 5.31 21.45 -0.61
C LEU A 543 5.99 22.78 -0.30
N TYR A 544 6.57 22.93 0.89
CA TYR A 544 7.03 24.24 1.36
C TYR A 544 8.29 24.19 2.20
N VAL A 545 9.03 25.29 2.16
CA VAL A 545 10.07 25.59 3.13
C VAL A 545 9.41 26.10 4.41
N ASP A 546 9.75 25.48 5.54
CA ASP A 546 9.52 26.00 6.88
C ASP A 546 10.82 26.65 7.36
N THR A 547 10.81 27.98 7.43
CA THR A 547 12.01 28.78 7.75
C THR A 547 12.47 28.58 9.20
N GLN A 548 11.53 28.40 10.14
CA GLN A 548 11.85 28.21 11.55
C GLN A 548 12.45 26.83 11.80
N ALA A 549 11.87 25.80 11.17
CA ALA A 549 12.38 24.43 11.29
C ALA A 549 13.63 24.18 10.43
N ARG A 550 13.90 25.03 9.43
CA ARG A 550 14.89 24.82 8.34
C ARG A 550 14.66 23.50 7.62
N ARG A 551 13.43 23.27 7.17
CA ARG A 551 13.03 22.02 6.50
C ARG A 551 12.23 22.29 5.25
N LEU A 552 12.38 21.41 4.26
CA LEU A 552 11.42 21.26 3.19
C LEU A 552 10.38 20.22 3.63
N THR A 553 9.10 20.59 3.57
CA THR A 553 7.98 19.82 4.09
C THR A 553 6.98 19.52 2.98
N LEU A 554 6.61 18.24 2.85
CA LEU A 554 5.53 17.74 2.01
C LEU A 554 4.35 17.37 2.92
N ASP A 555 3.27 18.14 2.86
CA ASP A 555 2.06 17.99 3.68
C ASP A 555 0.85 17.74 2.79
N ARG A 556 0.12 16.65 3.07
CA ARG A 556 -1.12 16.29 2.38
C ARG A 556 -2.28 16.34 3.37
N ARG A 557 -3.43 16.85 2.93
CA ARG A 557 -4.66 16.99 3.74
C ARG A 557 -5.90 16.70 2.90
N TYR A 558 -6.28 15.44 2.86
CA TYR A 558 -7.48 14.91 2.20
C TYR A 558 -8.38 14.22 3.24
N LEU A 559 -8.96 15.02 4.13
CA LEU A 559 -9.69 14.53 5.32
C LEU A 559 -10.89 13.65 4.98
N LYS A 560 -11.56 13.90 3.85
CA LYS A 560 -12.66 13.04 3.33
C LYS A 560 -12.23 11.59 3.14
N HIS A 561 -10.94 11.38 2.89
CA HIS A 561 -10.32 10.08 2.64
C HIS A 561 -9.50 9.57 3.84
N SER A 562 -9.59 10.23 5.00
CA SER A 562 -8.75 9.94 6.18
C SER A 562 -7.24 9.97 5.86
N LEU A 563 -6.84 10.72 4.84
CA LEU A 563 -5.46 10.79 4.37
C LEU A 563 -4.89 12.15 4.71
N SER A 564 -4.00 12.21 5.70
CA SER A 564 -3.36 13.45 6.11
C SER A 564 -1.99 13.24 6.75
N GLY A 565 -1.23 14.31 6.87
CA GLY A 565 0.05 14.33 7.56
C GLY A 565 1.15 14.93 6.70
N TYR A 566 2.31 15.09 7.32
CA TYR A 566 3.48 15.65 6.65
C TYR A 566 4.70 14.74 6.75
N ARG A 567 5.59 14.92 5.79
CA ARG A 567 6.97 14.44 5.75
C ARG A 567 7.89 15.62 5.50
N SER A 568 9.13 15.52 5.93
CA SER A 568 10.06 16.62 5.72
C SER A 568 11.50 16.15 5.74
N ILE A 569 12.35 16.89 5.04
CA ILE A 569 13.80 16.74 5.03
C ILE A 569 14.45 18.04 5.53
N PRO A 570 15.63 17.97 6.18
CA PRO A 570 16.38 19.17 6.49
C PRO A 570 16.81 19.86 5.20
N LEU A 571 16.80 21.19 5.18
CA LEU A 571 17.45 21.96 4.11
C LEU A 571 18.97 21.85 4.27
N SER A 572 19.69 21.85 3.15
CA SER A 572 21.14 22.02 3.18
C SER A 572 21.52 23.42 3.65
N ASP A 573 22.82 23.65 3.87
CA ASP A 573 23.36 24.98 4.15
C ASP A 573 23.59 25.83 2.90
N ASP A 574 23.08 25.37 1.75
CA ASP A 574 23.14 26.11 0.50
C ASP A 574 22.24 27.37 0.54
N ASP A 575 22.58 28.39 -0.26
CA ASP A 575 21.80 29.63 -0.36
C ASP A 575 20.47 29.43 -1.13
N THR A 576 20.29 28.27 -1.79
CA THR A 576 19.13 27.95 -2.62
C THR A 576 18.68 26.50 -2.44
N VAL A 577 17.40 26.22 -2.69
CA VAL A 577 16.89 24.85 -2.86
C VAL A 577 16.21 24.71 -4.23
N SER A 578 16.61 23.69 -4.99
CA SER A 578 16.03 23.37 -6.29
C SER A 578 15.08 22.18 -6.18
N LEU A 579 13.90 22.29 -6.79
CA LEU A 579 12.85 21.29 -6.73
C LEU A 579 12.43 20.92 -8.15
N ARG A 580 12.37 19.62 -8.44
CA ARG A 580 11.71 19.06 -9.61
C ARG A 580 10.54 18.20 -9.13
N VAL A 581 9.33 18.67 -9.39
CA VAL A 581 8.07 18.11 -8.87
C VAL A 581 7.28 17.52 -10.02
N PHE A 582 6.81 16.29 -9.84
CA PHE A 582 5.90 15.62 -10.76
C PHE A 582 4.56 15.43 -10.06
N LEU A 583 3.50 15.96 -10.64
CA LEU A 583 2.12 15.76 -10.22
C LEU A 583 1.45 14.84 -11.23
N ASP A 584 0.83 13.77 -10.74
CA ASP A 584 -0.09 12.95 -11.51
C ASP A 584 -1.48 12.99 -10.83
N HIS A 585 -2.47 12.38 -11.48
CA HIS A 585 -3.87 12.43 -11.08
C HIS A 585 -4.13 12.08 -9.61
N SER A 586 -3.31 11.20 -9.03
CA SER A 586 -3.37 10.85 -7.61
C SER A 586 -2.00 10.67 -6.94
N SER A 587 -0.97 11.35 -7.43
CA SER A 587 0.36 11.29 -6.83
C SER A 587 1.16 12.58 -6.99
N VAL A 588 2.17 12.73 -6.12
CA VAL A 588 3.24 13.71 -6.24
C VAL A 588 4.58 13.06 -5.94
N GLU A 589 5.58 13.34 -6.77
CA GLU A 589 6.98 13.02 -6.51
C GLU A 589 7.82 14.29 -6.54
N VAL A 590 8.75 14.43 -5.59
CA VAL A 590 9.61 15.61 -5.44
C VAL A 590 11.06 15.16 -5.42
N PHE A 591 11.84 15.63 -6.39
CA PHE A 591 13.28 15.44 -6.47
C PHE A 591 13.98 16.75 -6.09
N VAL A 592 14.78 16.70 -5.03
CA VAL A 592 15.40 17.88 -4.41
C VAL A 592 16.88 17.94 -4.78
N ASP A 593 17.33 19.12 -5.20
CA ASP A 593 18.73 19.44 -5.53
C ASP A 593 19.38 18.44 -6.49
N GLY A 594 18.66 18.10 -7.57
CA GLY A 594 19.13 17.12 -8.56
C GLY A 594 19.10 15.68 -8.07
N GLY A 595 18.13 15.34 -7.20
CA GLY A 595 17.93 13.95 -6.75
C GLY A 595 18.73 13.55 -5.52
N LYS A 596 19.30 14.50 -4.77
CA LYS A 596 19.96 14.22 -3.48
C LYS A 596 18.98 13.68 -2.43
N LYS A 597 17.71 14.10 -2.54
CA LYS A 597 16.58 13.62 -1.73
C LYS A 597 15.34 13.49 -2.61
N CYS A 598 14.51 12.50 -2.28
CA CYS A 598 13.23 12.24 -2.93
C CYS A 598 12.10 12.26 -1.89
N MET A 599 10.90 12.69 -2.29
CA MET A 599 9.69 12.51 -1.49
C MET A 599 8.51 12.16 -2.40
N SER A 600 7.87 11.03 -2.15
CA SER A 600 6.73 10.52 -2.92
C SER A 600 5.48 10.42 -2.06
N SER A 601 4.32 10.80 -2.59
CA SER A 601 3.05 10.71 -1.86
C SER A 601 1.86 10.54 -2.80
N ARG A 602 0.94 9.66 -2.42
CA ARG A 602 -0.42 9.63 -2.95
C ARG A 602 -1.19 10.87 -2.51
N ILE A 603 -1.99 11.39 -3.42
CA ILE A 603 -2.88 12.54 -3.22
C ILE A 603 -4.22 12.24 -3.90
N TYR A 604 -5.31 12.83 -3.44
CA TYR A 604 -6.64 12.57 -4.03
C TYR A 604 -7.40 13.87 -4.26
N PRO A 605 -6.86 14.77 -5.11
CA PRO A 605 -7.52 16.03 -5.39
C PRO A 605 -8.80 15.81 -6.20
N GLU A 606 -9.88 16.39 -5.71
CA GLU A 606 -11.10 16.58 -6.48
C GLU A 606 -10.87 17.61 -7.59
N LYS A 607 -11.77 17.67 -8.58
CA LYS A 607 -11.62 18.59 -9.73
C LYS A 607 -11.44 20.07 -9.33
N ASN A 608 -12.09 20.53 -8.27
CA ASN A 608 -11.93 21.90 -7.76
C ASN A 608 -10.66 22.10 -6.92
N GLU A 609 -9.95 21.03 -6.55
CA GLU A 609 -8.77 21.03 -5.68
C GLU A 609 -7.46 20.92 -6.48
N ARG A 610 -7.48 21.24 -7.79
CA ARG A 610 -6.33 21.09 -8.71
C ARG A 610 -5.71 22.41 -9.16
N GLN A 611 -6.02 23.51 -8.48
CA GLN A 611 -5.33 24.76 -8.77
C GLN A 611 -3.90 24.67 -8.24
N LEU A 612 -2.94 24.83 -9.15
CA LEU A 612 -1.52 24.88 -8.83
C LEU A 612 -1.12 26.33 -8.56
N SER A 613 -0.50 26.58 -7.42
CA SER A 613 -0.07 27.92 -7.01
C SER A 613 1.25 27.88 -6.26
N VAL A 614 1.97 29.00 -6.26
CA VAL A 614 3.05 29.27 -5.31
C VAL A 614 2.59 30.27 -4.26
N PHE A 615 3.18 30.22 -3.08
CA PHE A 615 2.75 31.03 -1.94
C PHE A 615 3.92 31.51 -1.07
N ALA A 616 3.67 32.58 -0.32
CA ALA A 616 4.51 33.07 0.76
C ALA A 616 3.62 33.60 1.90
N ASN A 617 3.85 33.11 3.12
CA ASN A 617 3.10 33.52 4.32
C ASN A 617 4.00 34.28 5.28
N ASN A 618 3.47 35.39 5.82
CA ASN A 618 4.10 36.16 6.90
C ASN A 618 5.53 36.64 6.60
N GLY A 619 5.78 37.06 5.36
CA GLY A 619 7.05 37.63 4.90
C GLY A 619 7.14 37.58 3.38
N GLN A 620 8.36 37.70 2.86
CA GLN A 620 8.66 37.56 1.44
C GLN A 620 9.37 36.23 1.13
N ALA A 621 9.09 35.69 -0.04
CA ALA A 621 9.85 34.59 -0.61
C ALA A 621 10.34 34.94 -2.01
N VAL A 622 11.58 34.57 -2.32
CA VAL A 622 12.22 34.84 -3.61
C VAL A 622 12.28 33.53 -4.41
N LEU A 623 11.47 33.47 -5.45
CA LEU A 623 11.48 32.40 -6.44
C LEU A 623 12.42 32.83 -7.56
N GLU A 624 13.60 32.22 -7.67
CA GLU A 624 14.61 32.60 -8.68
C GLU A 624 14.15 32.24 -10.09
N ASN A 625 13.48 31.09 -10.22
CA ASN A 625 12.87 30.63 -11.45
C ASN A 625 11.80 29.59 -11.15
N CYS A 626 10.79 29.51 -12.01
CA CYS A 626 9.82 28.41 -12.00
C CYS A 626 9.35 28.13 -13.42
N SER A 627 9.58 26.92 -13.91
CA SER A 627 9.07 26.43 -15.20
C SER A 627 8.13 25.26 -14.95
N TRP A 628 7.08 25.15 -15.75
CA TRP A 628 6.20 23.99 -15.69
C TRP A 628 5.71 23.57 -17.06
N TRP A 629 5.36 22.29 -17.17
CA TRP A 629 4.89 21.64 -18.36
C TRP A 629 3.73 20.71 -18.00
N PRO A 630 2.62 20.70 -18.76
CA PRO A 630 1.73 19.55 -18.73
C PRO A 630 2.50 18.33 -19.28
N ILE A 631 2.32 17.16 -18.65
CA ILE A 631 2.85 15.90 -19.15
C ILE A 631 1.75 15.23 -19.99
N GLN A 632 2.08 14.89 -21.23
CA GLN A 632 1.13 14.36 -22.21
C GLN A 632 1.63 13.01 -22.72
N VAL A 633 1.21 11.94 -22.04
CA VAL A 633 1.44 10.56 -22.49
C VAL A 633 0.26 10.13 -23.34
N ASN A 634 0.53 9.50 -24.49
CA ASN A 634 -0.55 8.96 -25.31
C ASN A 634 -1.11 7.72 -24.59
N SER A 635 -2.43 7.57 -24.56
CA SER A 635 -3.02 6.30 -24.17
C SER A 635 -2.55 5.25 -25.18
N VAL A 636 -1.71 4.32 -24.74
CA VAL A 636 -1.42 3.11 -25.51
C VAL A 636 -2.64 2.21 -25.31
N ASP A 637 -3.47 2.11 -26.34
CA ASP A 637 -4.68 1.26 -26.37
C ASP A 637 -4.33 -0.23 -26.23
#